data_AF-A0A2H0Q3R8-F1
#
_entry.id   AF-A0A2H0Q3R8-F1
#
_cell.length_a   1.000
_cell.length_b   1.000
_cell.length_c   1.000
_cell.angle_alpha   90.00
_cell.angle_beta   90.00
_cell.angle_gamma   90.00
#
_symmetry.space_group_name_H-M   'P 1'
#
loop_
_entity.id
_entity.type
_entity.pdbx_description
1 polymer ?
#
loop_
_entity_poly.entity_id
_entity_poly.type
_entity_poly.pdbx_seq_one_letter_code
_entity_poly.pdbx_strand_id
1 'polypeptide(L)'
;MFKVLIHLGIFLFLSGHAWSQEFQSFSLKQNANGFALPIPAAQETPLFDRIARDFSDYRLRASDAASRVLAGNTLNVVGGLSGVGFSLVKNFGGFSINANRQLAPDLFDDHRWIIVDELTILIDAQGYLGELRDQDVIDISETNLAAFAGIAFKRVYRMTHFASSYEEGLTKDYDKLVFPFRWFRPESLSKLDAYEYLEKEDALSFKAGGLVSAPIGYGLAVGAGIMASFEKTANLTIQSIGPDDAPVDPNERIRLTYTSEKTAAIAAQAKLQADFLGLLQITLFSYDFSYSLSHAQSWNLNLDQQALSDIDSNRDPLLYVGLQDVLKLRSPRVDDLAPYIVSSETRKTEIMKSKYAALIFGGRKEKRTEHVQTVKDGVIRSFFRHNFTKQRQVQNIVSRLVSELFSSLLKMPTVVNNAAIETKKVSFEYESVENLVDDRKDLVLNDESSSMFLNIYHEATVATKSKKMRDYFTSYTSYYSGADPAIISLIDQDGLKPPYQFQNTFQISENGVRLISHMETALMHEMIDDICETKPKNKLYGFRSLFNFCKWKLQKDYRNYILEVNHREISMSSYKECKKSTKWYYSAKKKKMYLEACMNKLSMRSESEALKIVPLWRLKDFLDEFLNQSRDKIDVFSMFGLANVHSYGQISASREIGLPIRAMFREGQWQGPGVIEAARVSNQQRLPASK
;
A
#
# COMPACT_ATOMS: atom_id res chain seq x y z
N MET A 1 -27.17 -9.34 -5.86
CA MET A 1 -26.29 -9.57 -7.04
C MET A 1 -24.81 -9.32 -6.73
N PHE A 2 -24.38 -8.11 -6.34
CA PHE A 2 -22.95 -7.80 -6.06
C PHE A 2 -22.31 -8.65 -4.93
N LYS A 3 -23.03 -8.90 -3.83
CA LYS A 3 -22.57 -9.81 -2.74
C LYS A 3 -22.40 -11.28 -3.20
N VAL A 4 -23.19 -11.72 -4.19
CA VAL A 4 -23.14 -13.09 -4.73
C VAL A 4 -21.93 -13.25 -5.65
N LEU A 5 -21.62 -12.25 -6.47
CA LEU A 5 -20.41 -12.21 -7.32
C LEU A 5 -19.12 -12.16 -6.49
N ILE A 6 -19.12 -11.41 -5.37
CA ILE A 6 -17.99 -11.36 -4.43
C ILE A 6 -17.76 -12.72 -3.76
N HIS A 7 -18.83 -13.39 -3.31
CA HIS A 7 -18.70 -14.73 -2.73
C HIS A 7 -18.28 -15.79 -3.77
N LEU A 8 -18.76 -15.72 -5.01
CA LEU A 8 -18.35 -16.64 -6.08
C LEU A 8 -16.86 -16.45 -6.45
N GLY A 9 -16.38 -15.20 -6.51
CA GLY A 9 -14.98 -14.88 -6.76
C GLY A 9 -14.07 -15.35 -5.63
N ILE A 10 -14.42 -15.08 -4.36
CA ILE A 10 -13.66 -15.53 -3.20
C ILE A 10 -13.63 -17.07 -3.11
N PHE A 11 -14.73 -17.76 -3.44
CA PHE A 11 -14.79 -19.22 -3.42
C PHE A 11 -13.90 -19.87 -4.48
N LEU A 12 -13.83 -19.29 -5.70
CA LEU A 12 -12.93 -19.75 -6.76
C LEU A 12 -11.44 -19.50 -6.45
N PHE A 13 -11.12 -18.45 -5.69
CA PHE A 13 -9.75 -18.13 -5.27
C PHE A 13 -9.29 -18.93 -4.04
N LEU A 14 -10.18 -19.30 -3.12
CA LEU A 14 -9.85 -20.11 -1.93
C LEU A 14 -9.80 -21.62 -2.22
N SER A 15 -10.41 -22.10 -3.30
CA SER A 15 -10.23 -23.47 -3.78
C SER A 15 -8.87 -23.62 -4.47
N GLY A 16 -7.79 -23.65 -3.69
CA GLY A 16 -6.41 -23.95 -4.15
C GLY A 16 -6.22 -25.34 -4.79
N HIS A 17 -7.29 -26.07 -5.06
CA HIS A 17 -7.30 -27.38 -5.73
C HIS A 17 -7.76 -27.33 -7.19
N ALA A 18 -8.25 -26.19 -7.70
CA ALA A 18 -8.69 -26.07 -9.10
C ALA A 18 -7.54 -25.88 -10.11
N TRP A 19 -6.30 -25.68 -9.65
CA TRP A 19 -5.17 -25.27 -10.48
C TRP A 19 -4.10 -26.36 -10.67
N SER A 20 -4.42 -27.61 -10.34
CA SER A 20 -3.58 -28.78 -10.65
C SER A 20 -4.04 -29.53 -11.92
N GLN A 21 -4.93 -28.95 -12.73
CA GLN A 21 -5.20 -29.51 -14.06
C GLN A 21 -4.02 -29.17 -14.97
N GLU A 22 -3.33 -30.19 -15.47
CA GLU A 22 -2.37 -30.07 -16.57
C GLU A 22 -3.03 -29.27 -17.70
N PHE A 23 -2.46 -28.10 -18.04
CA PHE A 23 -2.99 -27.23 -19.08
C PHE A 23 -2.85 -27.90 -20.46
N GLN A 24 -3.87 -28.63 -20.93
CA GLN A 24 -3.96 -29.22 -22.28
C GLN A 24 -4.22 -28.16 -23.38
N SER A 25 -3.54 -27.01 -23.33
CA SER A 25 -3.88 -25.84 -24.17
C SER A 25 -3.05 -25.68 -25.46
N PHE A 26 -2.05 -26.54 -25.66
CA PHE A 26 -1.21 -26.58 -26.87
C PHE A 26 -0.72 -28.01 -27.11
N SER A 27 -0.43 -28.35 -28.37
CA SER A 27 0.21 -29.61 -28.76
C SER A 27 1.61 -29.33 -29.30
N LEU A 28 2.56 -30.19 -28.93
CA LEU A 28 3.89 -30.19 -29.54
C LEU A 28 3.80 -30.76 -30.96
N LYS A 29 4.38 -30.08 -31.94
CA LYS A 29 4.49 -30.63 -33.30
C LYS A 29 5.56 -31.73 -33.31
N GLN A 30 5.23 -32.91 -33.86
CA GLN A 30 6.06 -34.13 -33.84
C GLN A 30 7.46 -33.99 -34.47
N ASN A 31 7.78 -32.87 -35.12
CA ASN A 31 9.11 -32.58 -35.67
C ASN A 31 10.08 -31.88 -34.68
N ALA A 32 9.71 -31.69 -33.41
CA ALA A 32 10.57 -31.09 -32.39
C ALA A 32 11.72 -32.01 -31.88
N ASN A 33 12.16 -33.01 -32.66
CA ASN A 33 13.21 -33.97 -32.28
C ASN A 33 14.63 -33.37 -32.19
N GLY A 34 14.79 -32.04 -32.27
CA GLY A 34 16.01 -31.31 -31.92
C GLY A 34 15.95 -30.55 -30.59
N PHE A 35 14.80 -30.53 -29.91
CA PHE A 35 14.55 -29.77 -28.68
C PHE A 35 14.34 -30.69 -27.45
N ALA A 36 15.07 -31.81 -27.39
CA ALA A 36 15.20 -32.56 -26.15
C ALA A 36 16.14 -31.77 -25.22
N LEU A 37 15.58 -31.07 -24.24
CA LEU A 37 16.36 -30.61 -23.09
C LEU A 37 16.84 -31.87 -22.36
N PRO A 38 18.15 -32.15 -22.33
CA PRO A 38 18.65 -33.19 -21.43
C PRO A 38 18.30 -32.71 -20.03
N ILE A 39 17.62 -33.55 -19.25
CA ILE A 39 17.44 -33.31 -17.82
C ILE A 39 18.46 -34.22 -17.13
N PRO A 40 19.66 -33.73 -16.75
CA PRO A 40 20.47 -34.41 -15.77
C PRO A 40 19.80 -34.26 -14.41
N ALA A 41 19.81 -35.34 -13.63
CA ALA A 41 19.43 -35.30 -12.23
C ALA A 41 20.28 -34.25 -11.47
N ALA A 42 19.60 -33.43 -10.67
CA ALA A 42 20.13 -32.43 -9.72
C ALA A 42 20.56 -31.03 -10.23
N GLN A 43 20.33 -30.64 -11.49
CA GLN A 43 20.85 -29.37 -12.03
C GLN A 43 19.77 -28.32 -12.38
N GLU A 44 20.22 -27.08 -12.56
CA GLU A 44 19.45 -25.84 -12.71
C GLU A 44 18.30 -25.93 -13.73
N THR A 45 17.30 -25.04 -13.64
CA THR A 45 16.19 -25.08 -14.61
C THR A 45 16.72 -24.93 -16.04
N PRO A 46 16.20 -25.65 -17.04
CA PRO A 46 16.71 -25.60 -18.43
C PRO A 46 16.85 -24.21 -19.07
N LEU A 47 16.12 -23.22 -18.54
CA LEU A 47 16.28 -21.81 -18.86
C LEU A 47 17.69 -21.29 -18.54
N PHE A 48 18.24 -21.58 -17.36
CA PHE A 48 19.58 -21.13 -16.96
C PHE A 48 20.68 -21.75 -17.81
N ASP A 49 20.54 -23.01 -18.19
CA ASP A 49 21.48 -23.66 -19.11
C ASP A 49 21.46 -23.03 -20.50
N ARG A 50 20.26 -22.66 -20.99
CA ARG A 50 20.12 -21.91 -22.25
C ARG A 50 20.77 -20.53 -22.15
N ILE A 51 20.55 -19.81 -21.04
CA ILE A 51 21.20 -18.53 -20.77
C ILE A 51 22.72 -18.70 -20.76
N ALA A 52 23.25 -19.68 -20.02
CA ALA A 52 24.68 -19.94 -19.93
C ALA A 52 25.31 -20.30 -21.28
N ARG A 53 24.61 -21.08 -22.11
CA ARG A 53 25.05 -21.44 -23.46
C ARG A 53 25.09 -20.24 -24.40
N ASP A 54 24.01 -19.46 -24.43
CA ASP A 54 23.86 -18.33 -25.36
C ASP A 54 24.69 -17.10 -24.94
N PHE A 55 25.10 -17.06 -23.67
CA PHE A 55 26.09 -16.15 -23.12
C PHE A 55 27.48 -16.79 -23.02
N SER A 56 27.80 -17.87 -23.74
CA SER A 56 29.15 -18.48 -23.68
C SER A 56 30.30 -17.51 -24.06
N ASP A 57 30.01 -16.48 -24.86
CA ASP A 57 30.95 -15.41 -25.25
C ASP A 57 30.83 -14.12 -24.39
N TYR A 58 30.11 -14.17 -23.26
CA TYR A 58 29.81 -13.00 -22.44
C TYR A 58 31.04 -12.18 -22.03
N ARG A 59 32.16 -12.84 -21.70
CA ARG A 59 33.39 -12.14 -21.31
C ARG A 59 33.90 -11.25 -22.44
N LEU A 60 33.83 -11.74 -23.68
CA LEU A 60 34.25 -10.98 -24.85
C LEU A 60 33.33 -9.76 -25.06
N ARG A 61 32.00 -9.95 -24.96
CA ARG A 61 31.02 -8.88 -25.13
C ARG A 61 31.08 -7.83 -24.02
N ALA A 62 31.23 -8.26 -22.77
CA ALA A 62 31.38 -7.36 -21.62
C ALA A 62 32.70 -6.58 -21.70
N SER A 63 33.78 -7.23 -22.11
CA SER A 63 35.08 -6.58 -22.33
C SER A 63 35.05 -5.55 -23.46
N ASP A 64 34.40 -5.86 -24.59
CA ASP A 64 34.20 -4.90 -25.68
C ASP A 64 33.34 -3.70 -25.21
N ALA A 65 32.25 -3.96 -24.47
CA ALA A 65 31.42 -2.90 -23.91
C ALA A 65 32.20 -1.99 -22.94
N ALA A 66 32.96 -2.57 -22.00
CA ALA A 66 33.83 -1.83 -21.08
C ALA A 66 34.89 -1.01 -21.83
N SER A 67 35.53 -1.60 -22.85
CA SER A 67 36.56 -0.92 -23.67
C SER A 67 35.99 0.28 -24.43
N ARG A 68 34.76 0.19 -24.93
CA ARG A 68 34.08 1.31 -25.59
C ARG A 68 33.78 2.46 -24.61
N VAL A 69 33.37 2.12 -23.38
CA VAL A 69 33.16 3.12 -22.31
C VAL A 69 34.48 3.81 -21.96
N LEU A 70 35.56 3.05 -21.77
CA LEU A 70 36.90 3.60 -21.51
C LEU A 70 37.44 4.46 -22.66
N ALA A 71 37.11 4.10 -23.90
CA ALA A 71 37.48 4.86 -25.10
C ALA A 71 36.61 6.11 -25.35
N GLY A 72 35.61 6.38 -24.51
CA GLY A 72 34.70 7.51 -24.67
C GLY A 72 33.69 7.36 -25.83
N ASN A 73 33.55 6.17 -26.40
CA ASN A 73 32.63 5.88 -27.50
C ASN A 73 31.23 5.53 -26.95
N THR A 74 30.35 6.54 -26.86
CA THR A 74 29.04 6.40 -26.23
C THR A 74 27.95 5.96 -27.23
N LEU A 75 27.63 4.67 -27.29
CA LEU A 75 26.41 4.19 -27.96
C LEU A 75 25.32 3.72 -26.99
N ASN A 76 25.61 3.42 -25.71
CA ASN A 76 24.62 3.09 -24.68
C ASN A 76 25.18 3.39 -23.26
N VAL A 77 25.35 4.66 -22.90
CA VAL A 77 25.67 5.03 -21.51
C VAL A 77 24.38 4.94 -20.67
N VAL A 78 24.36 4.06 -19.67
CA VAL A 78 23.28 3.97 -18.70
C VAL A 78 23.75 4.61 -17.39
N GLY A 79 23.20 5.78 -17.05
CA GLY A 79 23.47 6.47 -15.80
C GLY A 79 22.99 7.92 -15.79
N GLY A 80 22.53 8.40 -14.62
CA GLY A 80 22.32 9.82 -14.36
C GLY A 80 23.65 10.53 -14.08
N LEU A 81 23.59 11.77 -13.53
CA LEU A 81 24.73 12.65 -13.23
C LEU A 81 25.86 12.05 -12.35
N SER A 82 25.74 10.79 -11.90
CA SER A 82 26.62 10.17 -10.90
C SER A 82 27.05 8.72 -11.21
N GLY A 83 26.77 8.16 -12.39
CA GLY A 83 27.25 6.81 -12.73
C GLY A 83 27.54 6.60 -14.22
N VAL A 84 28.67 5.98 -14.55
CA VAL A 84 29.07 5.65 -15.93
C VAL A 84 29.38 4.17 -16.01
N GLY A 85 28.60 3.44 -16.80
CA GLY A 85 28.77 2.00 -17.00
C GLY A 85 28.21 1.52 -18.34
N PHE A 86 27.85 0.25 -18.44
CA PHE A 86 27.35 -0.36 -19.69
C PHE A 86 26.22 -1.35 -19.45
N SER A 87 25.41 -1.58 -20.49
CA SER A 87 24.35 -2.58 -20.49
C SER A 87 24.48 -3.56 -21.64
N LEU A 88 24.25 -4.84 -21.37
CA LEU A 88 24.15 -5.92 -22.33
C LEU A 88 22.70 -6.40 -22.38
N VAL A 89 22.04 -6.13 -23.51
CA VAL A 89 20.65 -6.57 -23.73
C VAL A 89 20.64 -7.69 -24.75
N LYS A 90 19.97 -8.80 -24.42
CA LYS A 90 19.72 -9.91 -25.34
C LYS A 90 18.25 -10.30 -25.28
N ASN A 91 17.60 -10.23 -26.44
CA ASN A 91 16.26 -10.76 -26.63
C ASN A 91 16.37 -12.22 -27.11
N PHE A 92 15.64 -13.11 -26.44
CA PHE A 92 15.49 -14.52 -26.78
C PHE A 92 14.12 -14.79 -27.38
N GLY A 93 13.47 -13.71 -27.84
CA GLY A 93 12.21 -13.78 -28.55
C GLY A 93 10.97 -13.94 -27.68
N GLY A 94 11.04 -14.79 -26.66
CA GLY A 94 9.99 -14.92 -25.66
C GLY A 94 10.33 -14.38 -24.27
N PHE A 95 11.59 -14.05 -24.05
CA PHE A 95 12.07 -13.39 -22.84
C PHE A 95 13.25 -12.50 -23.17
N SER A 96 13.49 -11.50 -22.33
CA SER A 96 14.64 -10.61 -22.46
C SER A 96 15.52 -10.74 -21.23
N ILE A 97 16.82 -10.62 -21.48
CA ILE A 97 17.83 -10.51 -20.44
C ILE A 97 18.53 -9.18 -20.62
N ASN A 98 18.59 -8.43 -19.54
CA ASN A 98 19.34 -7.19 -19.45
C ASN A 98 20.33 -7.29 -18.30
N ALA A 99 21.62 -7.30 -18.62
CA ALA A 99 22.71 -7.23 -17.66
C ALA A 99 23.29 -5.81 -17.69
N ASN A 100 23.21 -5.09 -16.57
CA ASN A 100 23.61 -3.70 -16.45
C ASN A 100 24.69 -3.58 -15.38
N ARG A 101 25.79 -2.90 -15.69
CA ARG A 101 26.85 -2.56 -14.74
C ARG A 101 26.90 -1.06 -14.59
N GLN A 102 26.85 -0.58 -13.35
CA GLN A 102 27.03 0.82 -13.00
C GLN A 102 28.15 0.98 -11.99
N LEU A 103 28.87 2.10 -12.08
CA LEU A 103 29.95 2.43 -11.18
C LEU A 103 29.74 3.81 -10.57
N ALA A 104 30.08 3.95 -9.30
CA ALA A 104 30.16 5.23 -8.59
C ALA A 104 31.38 5.24 -7.66
N PRO A 105 32.04 6.39 -7.45
CA PRO A 105 33.05 6.50 -6.40
C PRO A 105 32.38 6.34 -5.03
N ASP A 106 33.07 5.68 -4.10
CA ASP A 106 32.62 5.62 -2.71
C ASP A 106 32.83 6.97 -2.03
N LEU A 107 31.81 7.48 -1.35
CA LEU A 107 31.88 8.77 -0.66
C LEU A 107 32.65 8.69 0.66
N PHE A 108 32.93 7.49 1.15
CA PHE A 108 33.57 7.23 2.44
C PHE A 108 34.96 6.60 2.30
N ASP A 109 35.40 6.33 1.07
CA ASP A 109 36.71 5.76 0.76
C ASP A 109 37.22 6.31 -0.59
N ASP A 110 38.24 7.17 -0.54
CA ASP A 110 38.82 7.86 -1.70
C ASP A 110 39.47 6.92 -2.74
N HIS A 111 39.64 5.64 -2.40
CA HIS A 111 40.27 4.63 -3.26
C HIS A 111 39.33 3.50 -3.66
N ARG A 112 38.03 3.65 -3.37
CA ARG A 112 37.04 2.59 -3.62
C ARG A 112 35.98 3.04 -4.61
N TRP A 113 35.67 2.13 -5.52
CA TRP A 113 34.58 2.26 -6.49
C TRP A 113 33.52 1.21 -6.18
N ILE A 114 32.28 1.65 -6.10
CA ILE A 114 31.10 0.81 -5.91
C ILE A 114 30.64 0.33 -7.28
N ILE A 115 30.57 -0.98 -7.45
CA ILE A 115 30.09 -1.64 -8.66
C ILE A 115 28.70 -2.19 -8.34
N VAL A 116 27.70 -1.77 -9.12
CA VAL A 116 26.34 -2.29 -9.06
C VAL A 116 26.07 -3.07 -10.33
N ASP A 117 26.08 -4.39 -10.19
CA ASP A 117 25.76 -5.35 -11.24
C ASP A 117 24.29 -5.77 -11.10
N GLU A 118 23.50 -5.61 -12.16
CA GLU A 118 22.08 -5.95 -12.19
C GLU A 118 21.76 -6.86 -13.37
N LEU A 119 21.17 -8.03 -13.11
CA LEU A 119 20.63 -8.92 -14.13
C LEU A 119 19.11 -8.97 -14.00
N THR A 120 18.40 -8.49 -15.02
CA THR A 120 16.95 -8.60 -15.13
C THR A 120 16.57 -9.65 -16.18
N ILE A 121 15.73 -10.60 -15.78
CA ILE A 121 15.09 -11.59 -16.65
C ILE A 121 13.60 -11.26 -16.68
N LEU A 122 13.05 -10.99 -17.88
CA LEU A 122 11.64 -10.70 -18.08
C LEU A 122 11.04 -11.71 -19.06
N ILE A 123 10.02 -12.43 -18.62
CA ILE A 123 9.24 -13.37 -19.42
C ILE A 123 7.80 -12.87 -19.50
N ASP A 124 7.33 -12.59 -20.71
CA ASP A 124 5.91 -12.35 -21.00
C ASP A 124 5.34 -13.61 -21.64
N ALA A 125 4.34 -14.23 -21.02
CA ALA A 125 3.86 -15.54 -21.46
C ALA A 125 3.21 -15.49 -22.85
N GLN A 126 2.49 -14.41 -23.17
CA GLN A 126 1.87 -14.23 -24.47
C GLN A 126 2.94 -14.05 -25.56
N GLY A 127 3.93 -13.19 -25.33
CA GLY A 127 5.07 -13.03 -26.23
C GLY A 127 5.84 -14.33 -26.43
N TYR A 128 6.12 -15.05 -25.34
CA TYR A 128 6.84 -16.33 -25.37
C TYR A 128 6.12 -17.41 -26.17
N LEU A 129 4.83 -17.63 -25.90
CA LEU A 129 4.04 -18.63 -26.62
C LEU A 129 3.77 -18.21 -28.08
N GLY A 130 3.60 -16.91 -28.33
CA GLY A 130 3.45 -16.36 -29.66
C GLY A 130 4.67 -16.65 -30.54
N GLU A 131 5.87 -16.45 -29.99
CA GLU A 131 7.09 -16.77 -30.72
C GLU A 131 7.29 -18.28 -30.94
N LEU A 132 7.02 -19.12 -29.95
CA LEU A 132 7.08 -20.57 -30.15
C LEU A 132 6.11 -21.06 -31.25
N ARG A 133 4.95 -20.42 -31.37
CA ARG A 133 4.00 -20.67 -32.45
C ARG A 133 4.56 -20.19 -33.80
N ASP A 134 5.12 -18.98 -33.84
CA ASP A 134 5.67 -18.40 -35.07
C ASP A 134 6.93 -19.16 -35.54
N GLN A 135 7.65 -19.82 -34.63
CA GLN A 135 8.75 -20.76 -34.91
C GLN A 135 8.30 -22.19 -35.23
N ASP A 136 6.99 -22.43 -35.32
CA ASP A 136 6.39 -23.74 -35.59
C ASP A 136 6.71 -24.84 -34.55
N VAL A 137 7.06 -24.44 -33.31
CA VAL A 137 7.39 -25.35 -32.21
C VAL A 137 6.11 -25.88 -31.54
N ILE A 138 5.09 -25.03 -31.41
CA ILE A 138 3.80 -25.36 -30.80
C ILE A 138 2.65 -24.94 -31.71
N ASP A 139 1.50 -25.61 -31.56
CA ASP A 139 0.23 -25.16 -32.14
C ASP A 139 -0.67 -24.55 -31.05
N ILE A 140 -1.06 -23.28 -31.24
CA ILE A 140 -1.93 -22.55 -30.34
C ILE A 140 -2.74 -21.50 -31.13
N SER A 141 -4.06 -21.45 -30.89
CA SER A 141 -4.92 -20.44 -31.52
C SER A 141 -4.69 -19.04 -30.93
N GLU A 142 -5.03 -17.99 -31.68
CA GLU A 142 -5.01 -16.60 -31.19
C GLU A 142 -5.87 -16.41 -29.93
N THR A 143 -7.01 -17.09 -29.85
CA THR A 143 -7.90 -17.05 -28.68
C THR A 143 -7.26 -17.66 -27.44
N ASN A 144 -6.54 -18.78 -27.60
CA ASN A 144 -5.82 -19.42 -26.50
C ASN A 144 -4.58 -18.61 -26.11
N LEU A 145 -3.90 -18.01 -27.08
CA LEU A 145 -2.75 -17.14 -26.85
C LEU A 145 -3.14 -15.90 -26.05
N ALA A 146 -4.28 -15.28 -26.36
CA ALA A 146 -4.82 -14.14 -25.63
C ALA A 146 -5.17 -14.48 -24.17
N ALA A 147 -5.40 -15.74 -23.81
CA ALA A 147 -5.62 -16.15 -22.42
C ALA A 147 -4.37 -16.02 -21.53
N PHE A 148 -3.18 -15.95 -22.15
CA PHE A 148 -1.91 -15.71 -21.46
C PHE A 148 -1.53 -14.22 -21.40
N ALA A 149 -2.35 -13.33 -21.98
CA ALA A 149 -2.15 -11.89 -21.88
C ALA A 149 -2.17 -11.45 -20.41
N GLY A 150 -1.15 -10.70 -19.98
CA GLY A 150 -1.03 -10.24 -18.60
C GLY A 150 -0.45 -11.26 -17.62
N ILE A 151 0.04 -12.41 -18.08
CA ILE A 151 0.91 -13.31 -17.32
C ILE A 151 2.37 -12.91 -17.58
N ALA A 152 2.99 -12.35 -16.56
CA ALA A 152 4.38 -11.90 -16.62
C ALA A 152 5.16 -12.40 -15.42
N PHE A 153 6.38 -12.85 -15.68
CA PHE A 153 7.38 -13.16 -14.66
C PHE A 153 8.57 -12.25 -14.84
N LYS A 154 9.00 -11.60 -13.76
CA LYS A 154 10.20 -10.78 -13.71
C LYS A 154 11.07 -11.29 -12.57
N ARG A 155 12.36 -11.47 -12.86
CA ARG A 155 13.38 -11.73 -11.86
C ARG A 155 14.50 -10.71 -11.98
N VAL A 156 14.91 -10.14 -10.86
CA VAL A 156 16.03 -9.21 -10.79
C VAL A 156 17.03 -9.75 -9.80
N TYR A 157 18.29 -9.80 -10.20
CA TYR A 157 19.41 -9.98 -9.30
C TYR A 157 20.20 -8.68 -9.29
N ARG A 158 20.60 -8.21 -8.12
CA ARG A 158 21.52 -7.10 -7.96
C ARG A 158 22.67 -7.52 -7.04
N MET A 159 23.88 -7.18 -7.43
CA MET A 159 25.09 -7.41 -6.64
C MET A 159 25.84 -6.10 -6.53
N THR A 160 26.15 -5.70 -5.30
CA THR A 160 26.98 -4.54 -5.00
C THR A 160 28.30 -5.05 -4.42
N HIS A 161 29.40 -4.69 -5.08
CA HIS A 161 30.77 -5.06 -4.70
C HIS A 161 31.74 -3.92 -5.05
N PHE A 162 33.03 -4.10 -4.76
CA PHE A 162 33.99 -2.99 -4.77
C PHE A 162 35.21 -3.25 -5.66
N ALA A 163 35.75 -2.18 -6.23
CA ALA A 163 37.03 -2.16 -6.93
C ALA A 163 37.90 -0.99 -6.45
N SER A 164 39.21 -1.07 -6.70
CA SER A 164 40.17 -0.02 -6.35
C SER A 164 40.27 1.12 -7.37
N SER A 165 39.69 0.93 -8.56
CA SER A 165 39.66 1.96 -9.61
C SER A 165 38.45 1.82 -10.52
N TYR A 166 38.15 2.88 -11.27
CA TYR A 166 37.08 2.89 -12.28
C TYR A 166 37.30 1.83 -13.37
N GLU A 167 38.54 1.70 -13.86
CA GLU A 167 38.91 0.73 -14.89
C GLU A 167 38.81 -0.71 -14.38
N GLU A 168 39.27 -0.97 -13.15
CA GLU A 168 39.06 -2.26 -12.50
C GLU A 168 37.57 -2.52 -12.35
N GLY A 169 36.77 -1.56 -11.88
CA GLY A 169 35.34 -1.81 -11.67
C GLY A 169 34.58 -2.12 -12.95
N LEU A 170 34.99 -1.54 -14.09
CA LEU A 170 34.38 -1.87 -15.39
C LEU A 170 34.70 -3.29 -15.81
N THR A 171 35.87 -3.81 -15.46
CA THR A 171 36.41 -5.07 -15.98
C THR A 171 36.33 -6.25 -15.01
N LYS A 172 36.11 -5.99 -13.72
CA LYS A 172 36.11 -6.97 -12.63
C LYS A 172 34.92 -7.91 -12.69
N ASP A 173 35.16 -9.20 -12.46
CA ASP A 173 34.14 -10.23 -12.18
C ASP A 173 32.86 -10.17 -13.03
N TYR A 174 32.99 -10.27 -14.36
CA TYR A 174 31.82 -10.38 -15.25
C TYR A 174 30.89 -11.55 -14.90
N ASP A 175 31.38 -12.54 -14.14
CA ASP A 175 30.56 -13.62 -13.60
C ASP A 175 29.49 -13.13 -12.62
N LYS A 176 29.75 -12.09 -11.81
CA LYS A 176 28.75 -11.46 -10.93
C LYS A 176 27.69 -10.71 -11.75
N LEU A 177 28.07 -10.12 -12.87
CA LEU A 177 27.16 -9.44 -13.80
C LEU A 177 26.23 -10.40 -14.56
N VAL A 178 26.78 -11.48 -15.14
CA VAL A 178 26.04 -12.34 -16.07
C VAL A 178 25.46 -13.59 -15.41
N PHE A 179 26.09 -14.08 -14.33
CA PHE A 179 25.65 -15.27 -13.59
C PHE A 179 25.44 -15.03 -12.09
N PRO A 180 24.73 -13.95 -11.68
CA PRO A 180 24.53 -13.61 -10.27
C PRO A 180 23.80 -14.71 -9.49
N PHE A 181 22.98 -15.52 -10.15
CA PHE A 181 22.26 -16.64 -9.52
C PHE A 181 23.16 -17.69 -8.85
N ARG A 182 24.44 -17.79 -9.24
CA ARG A 182 25.42 -18.68 -8.59
C ARG A 182 25.75 -18.26 -7.16
N TRP A 183 25.55 -16.99 -6.84
CA TRP A 183 25.81 -16.43 -5.51
C TRP A 183 24.62 -16.58 -4.55
N PHE A 184 23.45 -16.98 -5.05
CA PHE A 184 22.27 -17.31 -4.25
C PHE A 184 22.20 -18.81 -3.92
N ARG A 185 23.30 -19.34 -3.38
CA ARG A 185 23.44 -20.72 -2.91
C ARG A 185 24.03 -20.72 -1.49
N PRO A 186 23.63 -21.65 -0.60
CA PRO A 186 24.14 -21.67 0.77
C PRO A 186 25.67 -21.64 0.84
N GLU A 187 26.36 -22.40 -0.02
CA GLU A 187 27.82 -22.54 -0.06
C GLU A 187 28.53 -21.32 -0.69
N SER A 188 27.77 -20.36 -1.20
CA SER A 188 28.31 -19.10 -1.73
C SER A 188 28.33 -18.01 -0.66
N LEU A 189 27.59 -18.17 0.45
CA LEU A 189 27.48 -17.15 1.49
C LEU A 189 28.79 -16.97 2.26
N SER A 190 29.54 -18.04 2.50
CA SER A 190 30.86 -17.97 3.15
C SER A 190 31.94 -17.31 2.29
N LYS A 191 31.68 -17.16 0.99
CA LYS A 191 32.62 -16.57 0.00
C LYS A 191 32.39 -15.09 -0.24
N LEU A 192 31.40 -14.48 0.41
CA LEU A 192 31.11 -13.07 0.25
C LEU A 192 32.19 -12.23 0.97
N ASP A 193 32.73 -11.27 0.22
CA ASP A 193 33.69 -10.33 0.78
C ASP A 193 33.00 -9.38 1.76
N ALA A 194 33.76 -8.71 2.63
CA ALA A 194 33.20 -7.72 3.54
C ALA A 194 32.46 -6.62 2.75
N TYR A 195 31.32 -6.16 3.30
CA TYR A 195 30.45 -5.14 2.72
C TYR A 195 29.73 -5.53 1.42
N GLU A 196 29.89 -6.75 0.91
CA GLU A 196 29.12 -7.17 -0.27
C GLU A 196 27.63 -7.25 0.05
N TYR A 197 26.82 -6.80 -0.91
CA TYR A 197 25.37 -6.75 -0.79
C TYR A 197 24.70 -7.36 -2.02
N LEU A 198 23.87 -8.37 -1.81
CA LEU A 198 23.15 -9.10 -2.85
C LEU A 198 21.66 -8.91 -2.64
N GLU A 199 20.92 -8.71 -3.72
CA GLU A 199 19.46 -8.63 -3.74
C GLU A 199 18.91 -9.52 -4.84
N LYS A 200 17.82 -10.23 -4.53
CA LYS A 200 17.07 -11.04 -5.49
C LYS A 200 15.59 -10.74 -5.34
N GLU A 201 14.96 -10.36 -6.43
CA GLU A 201 13.53 -10.07 -6.49
C GLU A 201 12.86 -10.95 -7.55
N ASP A 202 11.77 -11.62 -7.17
CA ASP A 202 10.85 -12.30 -8.07
C ASP A 202 9.50 -11.61 -8.03
N ALA A 203 8.94 -11.29 -9.20
CA ALA A 203 7.58 -10.80 -9.36
C ALA A 203 6.85 -11.68 -10.39
N LEU A 204 5.74 -12.26 -9.98
CA LEU A 204 4.80 -12.97 -10.83
C LEU A 204 3.49 -12.22 -10.82
N SER A 205 3.03 -11.77 -11.98
CA SER A 205 1.74 -11.12 -12.13
C SER A 205 0.86 -11.86 -13.11
N PHE A 206 -0.42 -11.95 -12.79
CA PHE A 206 -1.49 -12.44 -13.64
C PHE A 206 -2.59 -11.39 -13.65
N LYS A 207 -3.05 -10.99 -14.83
CA LYS A 207 -4.18 -10.06 -14.99
C LYS A 207 -5.14 -10.63 -16.01
N ALA A 208 -6.39 -10.85 -15.60
CA ALA A 208 -7.44 -11.31 -16.48
C ALA A 208 -8.67 -10.42 -16.32
N GLY A 209 -9.25 -9.99 -17.44
CA GLY A 209 -10.39 -9.11 -17.41
C GLY A 209 -10.76 -8.60 -18.79
N GLY A 210 -11.98 -8.10 -18.89
CA GLY A 210 -12.50 -7.49 -20.11
C GLY A 210 -13.24 -6.21 -19.78
N LEU A 211 -13.09 -5.22 -20.65
CA LEU A 211 -13.95 -4.05 -20.68
C LEU A 211 -14.84 -4.16 -21.92
N VAL A 212 -16.14 -4.25 -21.70
CA VAL A 212 -17.14 -4.27 -22.78
C VAL A 212 -17.79 -2.91 -22.83
N SER A 213 -17.91 -2.32 -24.01
CA SER A 213 -18.62 -1.06 -24.24
C SER A 213 -19.63 -1.27 -25.36
N ALA A 214 -20.89 -0.94 -25.11
CA ALA A 214 -21.97 -1.08 -26.08
C ALA A 214 -22.62 0.28 -26.34
N PRO A 215 -22.83 0.67 -27.62
CA PRO A 215 -23.67 1.82 -27.93
C PRO A 215 -25.12 1.51 -27.56
N ILE A 216 -25.79 2.44 -26.89
CA ILE A 216 -27.21 2.29 -26.48
C ILE A 216 -28.17 3.15 -27.31
N GLY A 217 -27.66 3.82 -28.36
CA GLY A 217 -28.42 4.71 -29.25
C GLY A 217 -28.27 6.19 -28.92
N TYR A 218 -28.62 7.07 -29.87
CA TYR A 218 -28.62 8.54 -29.72
C TYR A 218 -27.29 9.16 -29.24
N GLY A 219 -26.15 8.61 -29.66
CA GLY A 219 -24.83 9.12 -29.24
C GLY A 219 -24.52 8.86 -27.77
N LEU A 220 -25.04 7.78 -27.18
CA LEU A 220 -24.67 7.32 -25.84
C LEU A 220 -24.09 5.91 -25.89
N ALA A 221 -23.10 5.67 -25.03
CA ALA A 221 -22.46 4.36 -24.85
C ALA A 221 -22.38 4.00 -23.36
N VAL A 222 -22.61 2.72 -23.06
CA VAL A 222 -22.45 2.15 -21.72
C VAL A 222 -21.28 1.19 -21.74
N GLY A 223 -20.34 1.38 -20.82
CA GLY A 223 -19.22 0.48 -20.59
C GLY A 223 -19.31 -0.21 -19.24
N ALA A 224 -19.02 -1.50 -19.21
CA ALA A 224 -18.85 -2.27 -17.99
C ALA A 224 -17.62 -3.16 -18.13
N GLY A 225 -16.82 -3.26 -17.07
CA GLY A 225 -15.65 -4.14 -17.08
C GLY A 225 -15.36 -4.72 -15.71
N ILE A 226 -14.78 -5.91 -15.71
CA ILE A 226 -14.28 -6.59 -14.53
C ILE A 226 -12.85 -7.01 -14.81
N MET A 227 -11.96 -6.78 -13.84
CA MET A 227 -10.57 -7.16 -13.89
C MET A 227 -10.20 -7.86 -12.58
N ALA A 228 -9.72 -9.08 -12.68
CA ALA A 228 -9.06 -9.79 -11.61
C ALA A 228 -7.55 -9.70 -11.84
N SER A 229 -6.81 -9.48 -10.76
CA SER A 229 -5.35 -9.50 -10.79
C SER A 229 -4.80 -10.25 -9.61
N PHE A 230 -3.76 -11.04 -9.86
CA PHE A 230 -2.95 -11.67 -8.84
C PHE A 230 -1.51 -11.21 -9.03
N GLU A 231 -0.84 -10.88 -7.93
CA GLU A 231 0.56 -10.49 -7.92
C GLU A 231 1.24 -11.19 -6.74
N LYS A 232 2.35 -11.85 -7.02
CA LYS A 232 3.23 -12.40 -6.00
C LYS A 232 4.60 -11.77 -6.18
N THR A 233 5.06 -11.07 -5.17
CA THR A 233 6.42 -10.56 -5.09
C THR A 233 7.17 -11.25 -3.96
N ALA A 234 8.45 -11.49 -4.16
CA ALA A 234 9.35 -11.96 -3.13
C ALA A 234 10.71 -11.30 -3.33
N ASN A 235 11.31 -10.81 -2.26
CA ASN A 235 12.60 -10.15 -2.27
C ASN A 235 13.47 -10.73 -1.15
N LEU A 236 14.72 -11.00 -1.47
CA LEU A 236 15.75 -11.44 -0.54
C LEU A 236 16.93 -10.48 -0.64
N THR A 237 17.38 -9.98 0.50
CA THR A 237 18.63 -9.23 0.62
C THR A 237 19.61 -10.02 1.47
N ILE A 238 20.88 -10.01 1.08
CA ILE A 238 21.98 -10.66 1.78
C ILE A 238 23.09 -9.62 1.92
N GLN A 239 23.52 -9.35 3.14
CA GLN A 239 24.60 -8.42 3.43
C GLN A 239 25.71 -9.18 4.16
N SER A 240 26.94 -9.06 3.66
CA SER A 240 28.13 -9.47 4.38
C SER A 240 28.62 -8.33 5.27
N ILE A 241 28.70 -8.57 6.57
CA ILE A 241 29.04 -7.56 7.56
C ILE A 241 30.53 -7.24 7.48
N GLY A 242 30.88 -5.97 7.32
CA GLY A 242 32.25 -5.49 7.40
C GLY A 242 32.60 -4.91 8.79
N PRO A 243 33.89 -4.61 9.04
CA PRO A 243 34.36 -4.10 10.34
C PRO A 243 33.66 -2.84 10.87
N ASP A 244 33.17 -1.98 9.98
CA ASP A 244 32.53 -0.69 10.33
C ASP A 244 31.01 -0.81 10.49
N ASP A 245 30.43 -1.96 10.12
CA ASP A 245 29.01 -2.22 10.33
C ASP A 245 28.72 -2.44 11.82
N ALA A 246 27.51 -2.11 12.27
CA ALA A 246 27.06 -2.44 13.63
C ALA A 246 26.40 -3.84 13.61
N PRO A 247 27.10 -4.89 14.07
CA PRO A 247 26.51 -6.22 14.14
C PRO A 247 25.57 -6.32 15.34
N VAL A 248 24.56 -7.17 15.24
CA VAL A 248 23.64 -7.46 16.37
C VAL A 248 24.20 -8.51 17.31
N ASP A 249 25.00 -9.43 16.76
CA ASP A 249 25.83 -10.36 17.52
C ASP A 249 27.29 -10.06 17.17
N PRO A 250 28.23 -9.98 18.13
CA PRO A 250 29.66 -9.82 17.83
C PRO A 250 30.22 -10.79 16.77
N ASN A 251 29.58 -11.94 16.55
CA ASN A 251 29.97 -12.94 15.57
C ASN A 251 29.12 -12.94 14.28
N GLU A 252 28.18 -11.99 14.10
CA GLU A 252 27.34 -11.85 12.88
C GLU A 252 28.24 -11.66 11.66
N ARG A 253 28.16 -12.58 10.69
CA ARG A 253 28.90 -12.50 9.44
C ARG A 253 27.98 -12.18 8.26
N ILE A 254 26.80 -12.81 8.22
CA ILE A 254 25.82 -12.63 7.15
C ILE A 254 24.47 -12.24 7.74
N ARG A 255 23.87 -11.23 7.13
CA ARG A 255 22.53 -10.74 7.42
C ARG A 255 21.62 -11.03 6.25
N LEU A 256 20.52 -11.75 6.48
CA LEU A 256 19.51 -12.02 5.45
C LEU A 256 18.18 -11.39 5.82
N THR A 257 17.54 -10.73 4.85
CA THR A 257 16.15 -10.29 4.99
C THR A 257 15.34 -10.85 3.84
N TYR A 258 14.38 -11.72 4.17
CA TYR A 258 13.41 -12.25 3.23
C TYR A 258 12.10 -11.52 3.39
N THR A 259 11.52 -11.08 2.28
CA THR A 259 10.17 -10.50 2.24
C THR A 259 9.38 -11.15 1.11
N SER A 260 8.10 -11.40 1.34
CA SER A 260 7.18 -11.84 0.29
C SER A 260 5.82 -11.23 0.47
N GLU A 261 5.16 -10.89 -0.63
CA GLU A 261 3.80 -10.39 -0.63
C GLU A 261 2.98 -11.10 -1.72
N LYS A 262 1.78 -11.53 -1.35
CA LYS A 262 0.78 -12.07 -2.27
C LYS A 262 -0.42 -11.15 -2.24
N THR A 263 -0.79 -10.62 -3.39
CA THR A 263 -1.93 -9.71 -3.56
C THR A 263 -2.91 -10.30 -4.55
N ALA A 264 -4.15 -10.48 -4.13
CA ALA A 264 -5.27 -10.77 -5.00
C ALA A 264 -6.21 -9.57 -5.02
N ALA A 265 -6.61 -9.11 -6.21
CA ALA A 265 -7.49 -7.97 -6.36
C ALA A 265 -8.55 -8.20 -7.43
N ILE A 266 -9.72 -7.61 -7.21
CA ILE A 266 -10.84 -7.57 -8.15
C ILE A 266 -11.27 -6.12 -8.27
N ALA A 267 -11.37 -5.63 -9.50
CA ALA A 267 -11.90 -4.33 -9.84
C ALA A 267 -13.09 -4.47 -10.78
N ALA A 268 -14.14 -3.70 -10.53
CA ALA A 268 -15.31 -3.58 -11.39
C ALA A 268 -15.51 -2.10 -11.74
N GLN A 269 -15.75 -1.81 -13.00
CA GLN A 269 -15.99 -0.46 -13.50
C GLN A 269 -17.29 -0.41 -14.29
N ALA A 270 -18.03 0.67 -14.13
CA ALA A 270 -19.19 1.02 -14.92
C ALA A 270 -19.09 2.47 -15.37
N LYS A 271 -19.32 2.74 -16.66
CA LYS A 271 -19.24 4.09 -17.23
C LYS A 271 -20.40 4.35 -18.20
N LEU A 272 -20.94 5.56 -18.15
CA LEU A 272 -21.85 6.11 -19.15
C LEU A 272 -21.11 7.22 -19.89
N GLN A 273 -21.08 7.14 -21.22
CA GLN A 273 -20.35 8.06 -22.08
C GLN A 273 -21.30 8.67 -23.11
N ALA A 274 -21.11 9.95 -23.41
CA ALA A 274 -21.65 10.59 -24.60
C ALA A 274 -20.65 10.42 -25.74
N ASP A 275 -21.12 9.91 -26.86
CA ASP A 275 -20.38 9.70 -28.08
C ASP A 275 -20.88 10.67 -29.15
N PHE A 276 -20.03 11.64 -29.48
CA PHE A 276 -20.29 12.61 -30.53
C PHE A 276 -19.70 12.10 -31.84
N LEU A 277 -20.55 11.43 -32.64
CA LEU A 277 -20.26 10.98 -34.01
C LEU A 277 -19.02 10.05 -34.13
N GLY A 278 -18.66 9.32 -33.07
CA GLY A 278 -17.45 8.49 -33.05
C GLY A 278 -16.14 9.29 -32.95
N LEU A 279 -16.21 10.61 -32.87
CA LEU A 279 -15.06 11.52 -32.84
C LEU A 279 -14.69 11.96 -31.43
N LEU A 280 -15.63 11.98 -30.48
CA LEU A 280 -15.38 12.42 -29.11
C LEU A 280 -16.23 11.62 -28.13
N GLN A 281 -15.57 10.93 -27.20
CA GLN A 281 -16.23 10.19 -26.12
C GLN A 281 -16.03 10.90 -24.78
N ILE A 282 -17.09 11.52 -24.28
CA ILE A 282 -17.10 12.23 -22.99
C ILE A 282 -17.72 11.34 -21.92
N THR A 283 -16.99 11.05 -20.85
CA THR A 283 -17.54 10.24 -19.75
C THR A 283 -18.51 11.06 -18.87
N LEU A 284 -19.82 10.82 -18.99
CA LEU A 284 -20.82 11.54 -18.19
C LEU A 284 -20.79 11.08 -16.73
N PHE A 285 -20.77 9.76 -16.53
CA PHE A 285 -20.72 9.16 -15.21
C PHE A 285 -19.77 7.96 -15.22
N SER A 286 -19.01 7.78 -14.16
CA SER A 286 -18.29 6.53 -13.92
C SER A 286 -18.36 6.15 -12.45
N TYR A 287 -18.32 4.84 -12.21
CA TYR A 287 -18.21 4.25 -10.90
C TYR A 287 -17.22 3.08 -10.98
N ASP A 288 -16.16 3.18 -10.20
CA ASP A 288 -15.11 2.17 -10.10
C ASP A 288 -15.11 1.62 -8.68
N PHE A 289 -15.20 0.31 -8.54
CA PHE A 289 -15.04 -0.39 -7.27
C PHE A 289 -13.82 -1.31 -7.38
N SER A 290 -13.00 -1.35 -6.35
CA SER A 290 -11.91 -2.32 -6.25
C SER A 290 -11.79 -2.87 -4.84
N TYR A 291 -11.47 -4.15 -4.75
CA TYR A 291 -11.16 -4.88 -3.55
C TYR A 291 -9.79 -5.54 -3.74
N SER A 292 -8.89 -5.42 -2.77
CA SER A 292 -7.62 -6.13 -2.77
C SER A 292 -7.33 -6.70 -1.39
N LEU A 293 -6.86 -7.95 -1.36
CA LEU A 293 -6.34 -8.61 -0.18
C LEU A 293 -4.86 -8.90 -0.42
N SER A 294 -3.99 -8.39 0.45
CA SER A 294 -2.56 -8.70 0.45
C SER A 294 -2.15 -9.42 1.73
N HIS A 295 -1.26 -10.40 1.58
CA HIS A 295 -0.59 -11.06 2.68
C HIS A 295 0.92 -10.93 2.46
N ALA A 296 1.56 -10.18 3.35
CA ALA A 296 2.99 -9.97 3.36
C ALA A 296 3.63 -10.67 4.55
N GLN A 297 4.85 -11.14 4.36
CA GLN A 297 5.66 -11.81 5.36
C GLN A 297 7.10 -11.33 5.23
N SER A 298 7.74 -11.02 6.35
CA SER A 298 9.12 -10.61 6.43
C SER A 298 9.83 -11.36 7.54
N TRP A 299 11.05 -11.81 7.26
CA TRP A 299 11.96 -12.42 8.22
C TRP A 299 13.33 -11.79 8.13
N ASN A 300 13.92 -11.57 9.30
CA ASN A 300 15.29 -11.13 9.45
C ASN A 300 16.09 -12.25 10.10
N LEU A 301 17.09 -12.75 9.39
CA LEU A 301 17.98 -13.81 9.85
C LEU A 301 19.40 -13.29 10.06
N ASN A 302 20.07 -13.88 11.04
CA ASN A 302 21.48 -13.67 11.33
C ASN A 302 22.21 -15.01 11.25
N LEU A 303 23.31 -15.07 10.49
CA LEU A 303 24.22 -16.21 10.44
C LEU A 303 25.60 -15.77 10.94
N ASP A 304 26.12 -16.50 11.92
CA ASP A 304 27.47 -16.35 12.42
C ASP A 304 28.47 -17.23 11.65
N GLN A 305 29.75 -17.10 11.99
CA GLN A 305 30.81 -17.89 11.36
C GLN A 305 30.63 -19.41 11.56
N GLN A 306 30.06 -19.83 12.69
CA GLN A 306 29.85 -21.25 12.99
C GLN A 306 28.76 -21.84 12.10
N ALA A 307 27.63 -21.16 11.96
CA ALA A 307 26.54 -21.54 11.07
C ALA A 307 27.01 -21.66 9.61
N LEU A 308 27.85 -20.73 9.14
CA LEU A 308 28.44 -20.81 7.80
C LEU A 308 29.37 -22.02 7.65
N SER A 309 30.20 -22.30 8.65
CA SER A 309 31.06 -23.49 8.66
C SER A 309 30.25 -24.79 8.67
N ASP A 310 29.11 -24.81 9.36
CA ASP A 310 28.24 -25.99 9.44
C ASP A 310 27.49 -26.23 8.13
N ILE A 311 27.15 -25.17 7.38
CA ILE A 311 26.63 -25.26 6.01
C ILE A 311 27.68 -25.86 5.07
N ASP A 312 28.89 -25.30 5.05
CA ASP A 312 29.97 -25.73 4.15
C ASP A 312 30.41 -27.18 4.42
N SER A 313 30.35 -27.59 5.70
CA SER A 313 30.70 -28.95 6.14
C SER A 313 29.50 -29.92 6.14
N ASN A 314 28.31 -29.47 5.74
CA ASN A 314 27.06 -30.24 5.78
C ASN A 314 26.74 -30.86 7.17
N ARG A 315 27.06 -30.13 8.26
CA ARG A 315 26.81 -30.54 9.65
C ARG A 315 25.40 -30.20 10.14
N ASP A 316 24.76 -29.21 9.53
CA ASP A 316 23.36 -28.85 9.80
C ASP A 316 22.51 -28.92 8.52
N PRO A 317 21.96 -30.10 8.19
CA PRO A 317 21.11 -30.28 7.02
C PRO A 317 19.80 -29.49 7.07
N LEU A 318 19.28 -29.20 8.27
CA LEU A 318 18.02 -28.46 8.43
C LEU A 318 18.23 -26.98 8.08
N LEU A 319 19.30 -26.38 8.59
CA LEU A 319 19.72 -25.04 8.19
C LEU A 319 19.96 -24.96 6.68
N TYR A 320 20.69 -25.93 6.10
CA TYR A 320 20.96 -25.95 4.67
C TYR A 320 19.67 -25.93 3.83
N VAL A 321 18.71 -26.80 4.16
CA VAL A 321 17.42 -26.88 3.45
C VAL A 321 16.60 -25.61 3.65
N GLY A 322 16.47 -25.12 4.89
CA GLY A 322 15.74 -23.90 5.20
C GLY A 322 16.31 -22.68 4.46
N LEU A 323 17.64 -22.54 4.47
CA LEU A 323 18.33 -21.45 3.80
C LEU A 323 18.24 -21.55 2.28
N GLN A 324 18.32 -22.77 1.73
CA GLN A 324 18.12 -22.99 0.31
C GLN A 324 16.70 -22.58 -0.14
N ASP A 325 15.68 -22.83 0.66
CA ASP A 325 14.32 -22.38 0.37
C ASP A 325 14.21 -20.85 0.41
N VAL A 326 14.83 -20.17 1.40
CA VAL A 326 14.91 -18.71 1.44
C VAL A 326 15.61 -18.16 0.19
N LEU A 327 16.78 -18.69 -0.17
CA LEU A 327 17.57 -18.27 -1.33
C LEU A 327 16.82 -18.50 -2.66
N LYS A 328 15.94 -19.51 -2.71
CA LYS A 328 15.06 -19.80 -3.84
C LYS A 328 13.74 -19.02 -3.80
N LEU A 329 13.55 -18.11 -2.84
CA LEU A 329 12.32 -17.33 -2.63
C LEU A 329 11.08 -18.22 -2.43
N ARG A 330 11.27 -19.35 -1.76
CA ARG A 330 10.22 -20.25 -1.29
C ARG A 330 9.88 -19.93 0.16
N SER A 331 8.76 -20.45 0.65
CA SER A 331 8.35 -20.32 2.05
C SER A 331 8.95 -21.49 2.84
N PRO A 332 10.11 -21.36 3.51
CA PRO A 332 10.65 -22.39 4.39
C PRO A 332 9.76 -22.59 5.61
N ARG A 333 9.98 -23.71 6.30
CA ARG A 333 9.36 -23.97 7.59
C ARG A 333 10.05 -23.13 8.64
N VAL A 334 9.27 -22.42 9.47
CA VAL A 334 9.80 -21.55 10.52
C VAL A 334 10.71 -22.32 11.47
N ASP A 335 10.35 -23.56 11.78
CA ASP A 335 11.12 -24.43 12.69
C ASP A 335 12.53 -24.72 12.18
N ASP A 336 12.74 -24.81 10.87
CA ASP A 336 14.05 -25.09 10.26
C ASP A 336 15.04 -23.93 10.45
N LEU A 337 14.52 -22.71 10.66
CA LEU A 337 15.32 -21.48 10.76
C LEU A 337 15.16 -20.76 12.10
N ALA A 338 14.36 -21.31 13.02
CA ALA A 338 13.99 -20.66 14.27
C ALA A 338 15.18 -20.12 15.10
N PRO A 339 16.32 -20.83 15.24
CA PRO A 339 17.47 -20.31 15.98
C PRO A 339 18.12 -19.07 15.36
N TYR A 340 17.92 -18.87 14.05
CA TYR A 340 18.57 -17.83 13.26
C TYR A 340 17.63 -16.64 12.99
N ILE A 341 16.33 -16.77 13.26
CA ILE A 341 15.34 -15.71 13.08
C ILE A 341 15.42 -14.71 14.24
N VAL A 342 15.92 -13.51 13.96
CA VAL A 342 15.97 -12.39 14.90
C VAL A 342 14.58 -11.76 15.07
N SER A 343 13.82 -11.68 13.98
CA SER A 343 12.44 -11.17 14.01
C SER A 343 11.65 -11.65 12.80
N SER A 344 10.34 -11.78 12.99
CA SER A 344 9.40 -11.95 11.90
C SER A 344 8.24 -10.97 12.00
N GLU A 345 7.75 -10.51 10.84
CA GLU A 345 6.51 -9.75 10.71
C GLU A 345 5.62 -10.45 9.69
N THR A 346 4.36 -10.67 10.05
CA THR A 346 3.32 -10.97 9.06
C THR A 346 2.34 -9.81 9.01
N ARG A 347 1.92 -9.45 7.80
CA ARG A 347 0.97 -8.37 7.57
C ARG A 347 -0.13 -8.86 6.65
N LYS A 348 -1.38 -8.66 7.05
CA LYS A 348 -2.55 -8.84 6.16
C LYS A 348 -3.16 -7.48 5.91
N THR A 349 -3.28 -7.09 4.65
CA THR A 349 -3.87 -5.81 4.26
C THR A 349 -5.12 -6.05 3.42
N GLU A 350 -6.23 -5.49 3.84
CA GLU A 350 -7.47 -5.47 3.09
C GLU A 350 -7.76 -4.04 2.65
N ILE A 351 -7.98 -3.81 1.36
CA ILE A 351 -8.29 -2.49 0.81
C ILE A 351 -9.56 -2.55 -0.04
N MET A 352 -10.53 -1.72 0.32
CA MET A 352 -11.73 -1.45 -0.47
C MET A 352 -11.68 -0.01 -0.96
N LYS A 353 -11.74 0.20 -2.28
CA LYS A 353 -11.84 1.54 -2.88
C LYS A 353 -13.09 1.65 -3.72
N SER A 354 -13.82 2.74 -3.55
CA SER A 354 -14.90 3.13 -4.46
C SER A 354 -14.62 4.53 -4.98
N LYS A 355 -14.60 4.71 -6.29
CA LYS A 355 -14.44 6.00 -6.96
C LYS A 355 -15.67 6.27 -7.79
N TYR A 356 -16.14 7.50 -7.79
CA TYR A 356 -17.21 7.95 -8.67
C TYR A 356 -16.80 9.24 -9.36
N ALA A 357 -17.26 9.41 -10.59
CA ALA A 357 -17.17 10.67 -11.32
C ALA A 357 -18.51 10.97 -11.98
N ALA A 358 -18.90 12.24 -11.98
CA ALA A 358 -20.10 12.77 -12.57
C ALA A 358 -19.72 14.12 -13.22
N LEU A 359 -19.48 14.10 -14.53
CA LEU A 359 -18.87 15.21 -15.26
C LEU A 359 -17.62 15.68 -14.48
N ILE A 360 -17.57 16.94 -14.08
CA ILE A 360 -16.41 17.50 -13.37
C ILE A 360 -16.29 17.13 -11.90
N PHE A 361 -17.33 16.57 -11.28
CA PHE A 361 -17.29 16.22 -9.88
C PHE A 361 -16.84 14.78 -9.73
N GLY A 362 -15.91 14.52 -8.83
CA GLY A 362 -15.51 13.17 -8.48
C GLY A 362 -15.36 13.00 -6.99
N GLY A 363 -15.37 11.76 -6.56
CA GLY A 363 -15.00 11.39 -5.21
C GLY A 363 -14.44 9.99 -5.14
N ARG A 364 -13.67 9.74 -4.10
CA ARG A 364 -13.12 8.43 -3.76
C ARG A 364 -13.37 8.18 -2.28
N LYS A 365 -13.75 6.95 -1.95
CA LYS A 365 -13.72 6.43 -0.59
C LYS A 365 -12.80 5.23 -0.57
N GLU A 366 -12.03 5.11 0.50
CA GLU A 366 -11.14 3.99 0.73
C GLU A 366 -11.23 3.54 2.17
N LYS A 367 -11.43 2.24 2.38
CA LYS A 367 -11.26 1.56 3.67
C LYS A 367 -10.03 0.67 3.52
N ARG A 368 -9.05 0.83 4.39
CA ARG A 368 -7.88 -0.04 4.47
C ARG A 368 -7.74 -0.57 5.89
N THR A 369 -7.78 -1.88 6.05
CA THR A 369 -7.52 -2.57 7.32
C THR A 369 -6.17 -3.28 7.19
N GLU A 370 -5.30 -3.12 8.17
CA GLU A 370 -4.04 -3.84 8.29
C GLU A 370 -4.03 -4.62 9.60
N HIS A 371 -3.66 -5.88 9.53
CA HIS A 371 -3.32 -6.71 10.68
C HIS A 371 -1.83 -6.99 10.63
N VAL A 372 -1.08 -6.56 11.64
CA VAL A 372 0.37 -6.74 11.75
C VAL A 372 0.63 -7.64 12.94
N GLN A 373 1.29 -8.77 12.72
CA GLN A 373 1.78 -9.63 13.79
C GLN A 373 3.31 -9.62 13.76
N THR A 374 3.91 -9.30 14.90
CA THR A 374 5.36 -9.31 15.07
C THR A 374 5.72 -10.42 16.05
N VAL A 375 6.69 -11.26 15.68
CA VAL A 375 7.28 -12.24 16.59
C VAL A 375 8.74 -11.88 16.81
N LYS A 376 9.10 -11.69 18.07
CA LYS A 376 10.48 -11.47 18.51
C LYS A 376 10.68 -12.17 19.86
N ASP A 377 11.77 -12.92 20.00
CA ASP A 377 12.14 -13.63 21.24
C ASP A 377 10.99 -14.52 21.79
N GLY A 378 10.22 -15.14 20.88
CA GLY A 378 9.05 -15.96 21.22
C GLY A 378 7.78 -15.19 21.64
N VAL A 379 7.83 -13.86 21.75
CA VAL A 379 6.68 -13.02 22.09
C VAL A 379 5.94 -12.60 20.81
N ILE A 380 4.66 -12.96 20.73
CA ILE A 380 3.77 -12.56 19.63
C ILE A 380 3.00 -11.31 20.05
N ARG A 381 3.19 -10.21 19.31
CA ARG A 381 2.34 -9.02 19.41
C ARG A 381 1.53 -8.85 18.15
N SER A 382 0.28 -8.44 18.30
CA SER A 382 -0.69 -8.31 17.22
C SER A 382 -1.32 -6.94 17.25
N PHE A 383 -1.32 -6.28 16.11
CA PHE A 383 -1.77 -4.90 15.95
C PHE A 383 -2.75 -4.78 14.80
N PHE A 384 -3.70 -3.88 14.93
CA PHE A 384 -4.63 -3.52 13.86
C PHE A 384 -4.50 -2.04 13.55
N ARG A 385 -4.47 -1.72 12.25
CA ARG A 385 -4.59 -0.34 11.74
C ARG A 385 -5.77 -0.25 10.80
N HIS A 386 -6.67 0.69 11.06
CA HIS A 386 -7.75 1.01 10.14
C HIS A 386 -7.58 2.42 9.60
N ASN A 387 -7.68 2.57 8.29
CA ASN A 387 -7.67 3.84 7.60
C ASN A 387 -8.98 4.02 6.83
N PHE A 388 -9.66 5.14 7.05
CA PHE A 388 -10.88 5.52 6.35
C PHE A 388 -10.63 6.84 5.64
N THR A 389 -10.42 6.79 4.34
CA THR A 389 -10.12 7.95 3.51
C THR A 389 -11.33 8.33 2.67
N LYS A 390 -11.63 9.62 2.61
CA LYS A 390 -12.64 10.21 1.74
C LYS A 390 -12.01 11.37 1.00
N GLN A 391 -12.04 11.31 -0.31
CA GLN A 391 -11.54 12.33 -1.20
C GLN A 391 -12.67 12.88 -2.06
N ARG A 392 -12.70 14.18 -2.24
CA ARG A 392 -13.56 14.90 -3.19
C ARG A 392 -12.66 15.64 -4.17
N GLN A 393 -13.07 15.70 -5.43
CA GLN A 393 -12.31 16.42 -6.44
C GLN A 393 -13.25 17.14 -7.42
N VAL A 394 -12.76 18.26 -7.93
CA VAL A 394 -13.40 19.02 -9.00
C VAL A 394 -12.41 19.13 -10.14
N GLN A 395 -12.78 18.62 -11.31
CA GLN A 395 -11.98 18.69 -12.53
C GLN A 395 -12.23 20.01 -13.26
N ASN A 396 -11.24 20.47 -14.02
CA ASN A 396 -11.42 21.60 -14.91
C ASN A 396 -12.12 21.13 -16.21
N ILE A 397 -13.27 21.74 -16.53
CA ILE A 397 -14.08 21.43 -17.72
C ILE A 397 -13.24 21.56 -18.99
N VAL A 398 -12.46 22.64 -19.11
CA VAL A 398 -11.67 22.95 -20.30
C VAL A 398 -10.54 21.95 -20.46
N SER A 399 -9.80 21.65 -19.39
CA SER A 399 -8.71 20.65 -19.47
C SER A 399 -9.24 19.28 -19.83
N ARG A 400 -10.46 18.94 -19.40
CA ARG A 400 -11.10 17.67 -19.71
C ARG A 400 -11.57 17.60 -21.17
N LEU A 401 -12.23 18.64 -21.66
CA LEU A 401 -12.65 18.71 -23.06
C LEU A 401 -11.43 18.69 -23.99
N VAL A 402 -10.39 19.48 -23.66
CA VAL A 402 -9.13 19.48 -24.39
C VAL A 402 -8.43 18.14 -24.29
N SER A 403 -8.36 17.51 -23.11
CA SER A 403 -7.72 16.20 -22.97
C SER A 403 -8.44 15.13 -23.79
N GLU A 404 -9.79 15.10 -23.74
CA GLU A 404 -10.62 14.16 -24.50
C GLU A 404 -10.47 14.42 -26.02
N LEU A 405 -10.49 15.68 -26.46
CA LEU A 405 -10.29 16.06 -27.87
C LEU A 405 -8.89 15.69 -28.39
N PHE A 406 -7.83 16.03 -27.66
CA PHE A 406 -6.46 15.68 -28.02
C PHE A 406 -6.22 14.17 -27.97
N SER A 407 -6.79 13.46 -26.99
CA SER A 407 -6.68 12.00 -26.92
C SER A 407 -7.36 11.32 -28.10
N SER A 408 -8.49 11.86 -28.56
CA SER A 408 -9.22 11.32 -29.70
C SER A 408 -8.55 11.64 -31.05
N LEU A 409 -8.10 12.88 -31.24
CA LEU A 409 -7.46 13.32 -32.50
C LEU A 409 -6.00 12.88 -32.65
N LEU A 410 -5.23 12.89 -31.56
CA LEU A 410 -3.77 12.71 -31.61
C LEU A 410 -3.30 11.41 -30.95
N LYS A 411 -4.21 10.62 -30.36
CA LYS A 411 -3.88 9.38 -29.61
C LYS A 411 -2.79 9.57 -28.54
N MET A 412 -2.58 10.80 -28.07
CA MET A 412 -1.59 11.12 -27.04
C MET A 412 -2.20 10.94 -25.66
N PRO A 413 -1.47 10.34 -24.69
CA PRO A 413 -1.92 10.27 -23.31
C PRO A 413 -1.92 11.68 -22.71
N THR A 414 -3.11 12.20 -22.39
CA THR A 414 -3.28 13.53 -21.80
C THR A 414 -3.63 13.42 -20.31
N VAL A 415 -3.02 14.28 -19.50
CA VAL A 415 -3.26 14.33 -18.06
C VAL A 415 -4.40 15.31 -17.78
N VAL A 416 -5.51 14.82 -17.21
CA VAL A 416 -6.61 15.67 -16.75
C VAL A 416 -6.20 16.35 -15.44
N ASN A 417 -6.02 17.67 -15.46
CA ASN A 417 -5.69 18.44 -14.27
C ASN A 417 -6.95 18.66 -13.39
N ASN A 418 -6.88 18.27 -12.13
CA ASN A 418 -7.92 18.59 -11.14
C ASN A 418 -7.82 20.07 -10.75
N ALA A 419 -8.94 20.80 -10.75
CA ALA A 419 -8.99 22.18 -10.27
C ALA A 419 -8.87 22.24 -8.74
N ALA A 420 -9.48 21.30 -8.03
CA ALA A 420 -9.30 21.11 -6.59
C ALA A 420 -9.45 19.66 -6.16
N ILE A 421 -8.76 19.31 -5.07
CA ILE A 421 -8.83 18.02 -4.39
C ILE A 421 -8.92 18.30 -2.89
N GLU A 422 -9.79 17.59 -2.19
CA GLU A 422 -9.88 17.58 -0.74
C GLU A 422 -9.87 16.13 -0.26
N THR A 423 -8.98 15.79 0.67
CA THR A 423 -8.84 14.45 1.25
C THR A 423 -8.96 14.55 2.76
N LYS A 424 -9.91 13.80 3.35
CA LYS A 424 -10.03 13.59 4.79
C LYS A 424 -9.76 12.13 5.10
N LYS A 425 -9.00 11.84 6.16
CA LYS A 425 -8.66 10.48 6.55
C LYS A 425 -8.71 10.32 8.07
N VAL A 426 -9.37 9.28 8.54
CA VAL A 426 -9.32 8.82 9.94
C VAL A 426 -8.47 7.57 10.00
N SER A 427 -7.58 7.50 10.98
CA SER A 427 -6.71 6.36 11.24
C SER A 427 -6.77 5.96 12.71
N PHE A 428 -6.97 4.69 12.99
CA PHE A 428 -6.82 4.12 14.33
C PHE A 428 -5.77 3.02 14.29
N GLU A 429 -4.93 2.96 15.31
CA GLU A 429 -4.03 1.85 15.58
C GLU A 429 -4.27 1.35 17.00
N TYR A 430 -4.26 0.03 17.19
CA TYR A 430 -4.40 -0.57 18.52
C TYR A 430 -3.75 -1.96 18.57
N GLU A 431 -3.33 -2.37 19.76
CA GLU A 431 -2.85 -3.72 20.05
C GLU A 431 -4.04 -4.64 20.42
N SER A 432 -4.22 -5.74 19.70
CA SER A 432 -5.28 -6.74 19.93
C SER A 432 -5.00 -8.03 19.15
N VAL A 433 -5.49 -9.15 19.68
CA VAL A 433 -5.48 -10.45 18.99
C VAL A 433 -6.54 -10.50 17.87
N GLU A 434 -7.65 -9.78 18.05
CA GLU A 434 -8.82 -9.79 17.16
C GLU A 434 -9.13 -8.42 16.54
N ASN A 435 -9.84 -8.42 15.41
CA ASN A 435 -10.23 -7.22 14.70
C ASN A 435 -11.49 -6.61 15.31
N LEU A 436 -11.30 -5.84 16.38
CA LEU A 436 -12.38 -5.20 17.15
C LEU A 436 -13.34 -4.33 16.30
N VAL A 437 -12.86 -3.69 15.22
CA VAL A 437 -13.73 -2.85 14.36
C VAL A 437 -14.69 -3.70 13.52
N ASP A 438 -14.20 -4.77 12.89
CA ASP A 438 -15.05 -5.61 12.04
C ASP A 438 -15.89 -6.60 12.89
N ASP A 439 -15.36 -7.08 14.01
CA ASP A 439 -16.06 -7.94 14.97
C ASP A 439 -17.03 -7.17 15.89
N ARG A 440 -17.03 -5.84 15.81
CA ARG A 440 -17.86 -4.93 16.61
C ARG A 440 -17.69 -5.09 18.12
N LYS A 441 -16.44 -5.33 18.54
CA LYS A 441 -16.06 -5.48 19.94
C LYS A 441 -15.45 -4.18 20.49
N ASP A 442 -15.41 -4.13 21.81
CA ASP A 442 -14.88 -3.00 22.56
C ASP A 442 -13.37 -3.16 22.77
N LEU A 443 -12.63 -2.05 22.67
CA LEU A 443 -11.25 -1.99 23.15
C LEU A 443 -11.27 -1.67 24.64
N VAL A 444 -10.58 -2.49 25.44
CA VAL A 444 -10.39 -2.27 26.88
C VAL A 444 -9.01 -1.66 27.09
N LEU A 445 -8.96 -0.40 27.48
CA LEU A 445 -7.73 0.34 27.75
C LEU A 445 -7.28 0.07 29.19
N ASN A 446 -6.33 -0.85 29.35
CA ASN A 446 -5.66 -1.16 30.62
C ASN A 446 -4.31 -0.44 30.70
N ASP A 447 -3.92 -0.02 31.91
CA ASP A 447 -2.76 0.87 32.15
C ASP A 447 -1.38 0.31 31.71
N GLU A 448 -1.26 -0.99 31.38
CA GLU A 448 0.05 -1.63 31.11
C GLU A 448 0.18 -2.36 29.75
N SER A 449 -0.91 -2.62 28.99
CA SER A 449 -0.83 -3.53 27.82
C SER A 449 -1.64 -3.13 26.58
N SER A 450 -2.49 -2.11 26.65
CA SER A 450 -3.41 -1.79 25.56
C SER A 450 -3.23 -0.34 25.15
N SER A 451 -2.45 -0.13 24.10
CA SER A 451 -2.23 1.20 23.55
C SER A 451 -3.12 1.43 22.33
N MET A 452 -3.65 2.65 22.22
CA MET A 452 -4.39 3.16 21.07
C MET A 452 -3.70 4.40 20.52
N PHE A 453 -3.80 4.58 19.22
CA PHE A 453 -3.42 5.83 18.57
C PHE A 453 -4.45 6.25 17.53
N LEU A 454 -4.89 7.51 17.59
CA LEU A 454 -5.86 8.08 16.67
C LEU A 454 -5.22 9.23 15.89
N ASN A 455 -5.32 9.15 14.56
CA ASN A 455 -4.87 10.18 13.64
C ASN A 455 -6.01 10.65 12.75
N ILE A 456 -6.12 11.97 12.61
CA ILE A 456 -7.01 12.63 11.68
C ILE A 456 -6.15 13.41 10.70
N TYR A 457 -6.27 13.11 9.42
CA TYR A 457 -5.52 13.78 8.36
C TYR A 457 -6.47 14.54 7.44
N HIS A 458 -6.07 15.76 7.10
CA HIS A 458 -6.76 16.61 6.15
C HIS A 458 -5.78 17.19 5.15
N GLU A 459 -6.15 17.14 3.88
CA GLU A 459 -5.40 17.72 2.79
C GLU A 459 -6.32 18.42 1.81
N ALA A 460 -5.91 19.59 1.36
CA ALA A 460 -6.58 20.34 0.31
C ALA A 460 -5.54 20.78 -0.73
N THR A 461 -5.89 20.66 -2.00
CA THR A 461 -5.09 21.15 -3.12
C THR A 461 -5.98 21.98 -4.04
N VAL A 462 -5.53 23.16 -4.45
CA VAL A 462 -6.17 23.98 -5.48
C VAL A 462 -5.15 24.32 -6.55
N ALA A 463 -5.39 23.85 -7.77
CA ALA A 463 -4.46 23.98 -8.90
C ALA A 463 -4.84 25.11 -9.89
N THR A 464 -5.76 25.99 -9.50
CA THR A 464 -6.29 27.06 -10.37
C THR A 464 -6.09 28.44 -9.77
N LYS A 465 -5.93 29.44 -10.65
CA LYS A 465 -5.91 30.87 -10.28
C LYS A 465 -7.30 31.45 -10.03
N SER A 466 -8.36 30.64 -10.13
CA SER A 466 -9.72 31.11 -9.89
C SER A 466 -9.86 31.70 -8.49
N LYS A 467 -10.22 32.99 -8.41
CA LYS A 467 -10.45 33.70 -7.14
C LYS A 467 -11.38 32.92 -6.20
N LYS A 468 -12.49 32.37 -6.72
CA LYS A 468 -13.42 31.56 -5.91
C LYS A 468 -12.76 30.35 -5.26
N MET A 469 -11.86 29.67 -5.96
CA MET A 469 -11.18 28.47 -5.44
C MET A 469 -10.00 28.84 -4.54
N ARG A 470 -9.38 29.99 -4.78
CA ARG A 470 -8.39 30.61 -3.90
C ARG A 470 -9.03 31.01 -2.58
N ASP A 471 -10.12 31.78 -2.60
CA ASP A 471 -10.89 32.18 -1.41
C ASP A 471 -11.36 30.94 -0.62
N TYR A 472 -11.77 29.88 -1.32
CA TYR A 472 -12.05 28.58 -0.71
C TYR A 472 -10.80 28.03 0.01
N PHE A 473 -9.65 27.95 -0.66
CA PHE A 473 -8.40 27.48 -0.05
C PHE A 473 -7.92 28.35 1.12
N THR A 474 -7.98 29.68 1.00
CA THR A 474 -7.64 30.62 2.08
C THR A 474 -8.52 30.39 3.29
N SER A 475 -9.83 30.21 3.10
CA SER A 475 -10.74 29.90 4.20
C SER A 475 -10.30 28.60 4.91
N TYR A 476 -9.99 27.54 4.18
CA TYR A 476 -9.51 26.28 4.76
C TYR A 476 -8.19 26.42 5.52
N THR A 477 -7.22 27.14 4.96
CA THR A 477 -5.92 27.36 5.63
C THR A 477 -6.10 28.22 6.88
N SER A 478 -6.95 29.24 6.85
CA SER A 478 -7.23 30.05 8.04
C SER A 478 -7.92 29.25 9.16
N TYR A 479 -8.77 28.29 8.81
CA TYR A 479 -9.53 27.50 9.78
C TYR A 479 -8.78 26.28 10.32
N TYR A 480 -8.00 25.59 9.47
CA TYR A 480 -7.35 24.34 9.84
C TYR A 480 -5.85 24.45 10.09
N SER A 481 -5.18 25.57 9.77
CA SER A 481 -3.73 25.68 9.92
C SER A 481 -3.31 26.47 11.16
N GLY A 482 -2.08 26.23 11.63
CA GLY A 482 -1.31 27.15 12.45
C GLY A 482 -0.32 27.96 11.61
N ALA A 483 -0.56 28.10 10.31
CA ALA A 483 0.39 28.71 9.40
C ALA A 483 0.49 30.22 9.61
N ASP A 484 1.67 30.76 9.29
CA ASP A 484 1.95 32.19 9.39
C ASP A 484 0.89 33.01 8.62
N PRO A 485 0.20 33.97 9.27
CA PRO A 485 -0.74 34.88 8.61
C PRO A 485 -0.16 35.58 7.38
N ALA A 486 1.17 35.80 7.34
CA ALA A 486 1.85 36.35 6.18
C ALA A 486 1.65 35.48 4.92
N ILE A 487 1.67 34.15 5.05
CA ILE A 487 1.47 33.24 3.91
C ILE A 487 0.04 33.28 3.42
N ILE A 488 -0.92 33.34 4.34
CA ILE A 488 -2.34 33.50 4.00
C ILE A 488 -2.53 34.82 3.24
N SER A 489 -1.91 35.91 3.72
CA SER A 489 -1.96 37.20 3.03
C SER A 489 -1.33 37.17 1.63
N LEU A 490 -0.23 36.44 1.45
CA LEU A 490 0.43 36.29 0.15
C LEU A 490 -0.43 35.47 -0.83
N ILE A 491 -1.23 34.52 -0.35
CA ILE A 491 -2.21 33.81 -1.19
C ILE A 491 -3.32 34.78 -1.59
N ASP A 492 -3.88 35.53 -0.66
CA ASP A 492 -5.00 36.44 -0.93
C ASP A 492 -4.65 37.58 -1.89
N GLN A 493 -3.41 38.08 -1.79
CA GLN A 493 -2.85 39.16 -2.60
C GLN A 493 -2.26 38.68 -3.93
N ASP A 494 -2.46 37.42 -4.33
CA ASP A 494 -1.90 36.84 -5.57
C ASP A 494 -0.35 36.83 -5.62
N GLY A 495 0.32 36.96 -4.47
CA GLY A 495 1.78 36.83 -4.36
C GLY A 495 2.29 35.40 -4.57
N LEU A 496 1.40 34.41 -4.44
CA LEU A 496 1.67 33.00 -4.71
C LEU A 496 0.84 32.49 -5.89
N LYS A 497 1.40 31.53 -6.62
CA LYS A 497 0.79 30.83 -7.75
C LYS A 497 0.42 29.39 -7.36
N PRO A 498 -0.67 28.85 -7.93
CA PRO A 498 -1.05 27.45 -7.72
C PRO A 498 -0.01 26.50 -8.34
N PRO A 499 0.03 25.22 -7.91
CA PRO A 499 -0.90 24.60 -6.97
C PRO A 499 -0.66 25.02 -5.52
N TYR A 500 -1.73 25.46 -4.86
CA TYR A 500 -1.75 25.65 -3.41
C TYR A 500 -2.06 24.30 -2.77
N GLN A 501 -1.23 23.86 -1.84
CA GLN A 501 -1.41 22.60 -1.12
C GLN A 501 -1.37 22.89 0.38
N PHE A 502 -2.30 22.30 1.09
CA PHE A 502 -2.42 22.35 2.55
C PHE A 502 -2.54 20.93 3.05
N GLN A 503 -1.76 20.59 4.07
CA GLN A 503 -1.80 19.31 4.75
C GLN A 503 -1.77 19.57 6.26
N ASN A 504 -2.64 18.90 7.00
CA ASN A 504 -2.66 18.90 8.46
C ASN A 504 -2.97 17.50 8.99
N THR A 505 -2.25 17.11 10.03
CA THR A 505 -2.45 15.88 10.79
C THR A 505 -2.69 16.24 12.24
N PHE A 506 -3.79 15.77 12.81
CA PHE A 506 -4.06 15.78 14.23
C PHE A 506 -3.79 14.40 14.80
N GLN A 507 -2.84 14.30 15.73
CA GLN A 507 -2.62 13.12 16.55
C GLN A 507 -3.35 13.32 17.86
N ILE A 508 -4.18 12.35 18.21
CA ILE A 508 -5.03 12.40 19.39
C ILE A 508 -4.55 11.32 20.34
N SER A 509 -4.23 11.73 21.57
CA SER A 509 -3.82 10.84 22.64
C SER A 509 -4.98 9.93 23.07
N GLU A 510 -4.64 8.83 23.73
CA GLU A 510 -5.64 7.96 24.37
C GLU A 510 -6.53 8.75 25.35
N ASN A 511 -5.95 9.67 26.12
CA ASN A 511 -6.70 10.55 27.04
C ASN A 511 -7.69 11.46 26.31
N GLY A 512 -7.38 11.89 25.09
CA GLY A 512 -8.32 12.65 24.26
C GLY A 512 -9.51 11.79 23.84
N VAL A 513 -9.27 10.53 23.48
CA VAL A 513 -10.36 9.58 23.16
C VAL A 513 -11.18 9.24 24.41
N ARG A 514 -10.56 9.13 25.59
CA ARG A 514 -11.30 8.95 26.85
C ARG A 514 -12.14 10.19 27.18
N LEU A 515 -11.67 11.40 26.90
CA LEU A 515 -12.41 12.63 27.19
C LEU A 515 -13.79 12.63 26.53
N ILE A 516 -13.89 12.25 25.25
CA ILE A 516 -15.18 12.21 24.55
C ILE A 516 -16.14 11.16 25.11
N SER A 517 -15.64 10.08 25.73
CA SER A 517 -16.48 9.05 26.35
C SER A 517 -17.11 9.51 27.66
N HIS A 518 -16.50 10.50 28.32
CA HIS A 518 -16.90 11.00 29.64
C HIS A 518 -17.48 12.42 29.61
N MET A 519 -17.47 13.05 28.44
CA MET A 519 -18.03 14.37 28.27
C MET A 519 -19.54 14.36 28.55
N GLU A 520 -20.01 15.37 29.28
CA GLU A 520 -21.43 15.53 29.53
C GLU A 520 -22.19 15.61 28.20
N THR A 521 -23.27 14.85 28.07
CA THR A 521 -24.04 14.80 26.82
C THR A 521 -24.61 16.17 26.43
N ALA A 522 -24.90 17.04 27.41
CA ALA A 522 -25.34 18.41 27.15
C ALA A 522 -24.24 19.24 26.47
N LEU A 523 -23.03 19.22 27.03
CA LEU A 523 -21.87 19.92 26.47
C LEU A 523 -21.52 19.40 25.07
N MET A 524 -21.54 18.08 24.86
CA MET A 524 -21.32 17.51 23.53
C MET A 524 -22.39 17.97 22.51
N HIS A 525 -23.65 18.04 22.92
CA HIS A 525 -24.70 18.53 22.03
C HIS A 525 -24.53 20.00 21.67
N GLU A 526 -24.08 20.85 22.62
CA GLU A 526 -23.74 22.26 22.37
C GLU A 526 -22.60 22.38 21.34
N MET A 527 -21.53 21.60 21.51
CA MET A 527 -20.42 21.58 20.56
C MET A 527 -20.86 21.09 19.17
N ILE A 528 -21.73 20.07 19.09
CA ILE A 528 -22.30 19.60 17.82
C ILE A 528 -23.16 20.69 17.17
N ASP A 529 -23.88 21.47 17.99
CA ASP A 529 -24.69 22.58 17.50
C ASP A 529 -23.79 23.66 16.87
N ASP A 530 -22.71 24.06 17.53
CA ASP A 530 -21.72 25.01 17.00
C ASP A 530 -21.10 24.55 15.67
N ILE A 531 -20.67 23.28 15.60
CA ILE A 531 -20.12 22.66 14.38
C ILE A 531 -21.13 22.75 13.21
N CYS A 532 -22.41 22.52 13.51
CA CYS A 532 -23.47 22.49 12.51
C CYS A 532 -24.03 23.88 12.14
N GLU A 533 -24.00 24.87 13.03
CA GLU A 533 -24.62 26.19 12.85
C GLU A 533 -23.87 27.09 11.88
N THR A 534 -22.55 26.94 11.76
CA THR A 534 -21.69 27.85 10.99
C THR A 534 -21.93 27.86 9.46
N LYS A 535 -22.93 27.15 8.87
CA LYS A 535 -23.05 26.91 7.39
C LYS A 535 -23.46 28.20 6.65
N PRO A 536 -22.75 28.63 5.59
CA PRO A 536 -23.21 29.74 4.77
C PRO A 536 -24.56 29.39 4.13
N LYS A 537 -25.55 30.25 4.37
CA LYS A 537 -26.94 30.11 3.87
C LYS A 537 -26.97 30.31 2.35
N ASN A 538 -26.71 29.25 1.57
CA ASN A 538 -26.83 29.31 0.11
C ASN A 538 -28.31 29.32 -0.34
N LYS A 539 -28.62 30.12 -1.37
CA LYS A 539 -29.98 30.42 -1.91
C LYS A 539 -30.83 29.22 -2.40
N LEU A 540 -30.28 28.00 -2.47
CA LEU A 540 -30.97 26.79 -2.94
C LEU A 540 -31.70 25.99 -1.83
N TYR A 541 -31.95 26.60 -0.66
CA TYR A 541 -32.34 25.90 0.57
C TYR A 541 -33.84 25.69 0.83
N GLY A 542 -34.74 26.14 -0.05
CA GLY A 542 -36.19 25.97 0.15
C GLY A 542 -36.65 24.52 0.34
N PHE A 543 -35.86 23.54 -0.12
CA PHE A 543 -36.12 22.10 0.07
C PHE A 543 -35.25 21.40 1.12
N ARG A 544 -34.23 22.08 1.71
CA ARG A 544 -33.27 21.48 2.66
C ARG A 544 -33.41 21.97 4.10
N SER A 545 -34.15 23.05 4.36
CA SER A 545 -34.37 23.57 5.73
C SER A 545 -35.27 22.67 6.59
N LEU A 546 -35.97 21.69 5.99
CA LEU A 546 -36.81 20.72 6.70
C LEU A 546 -36.05 19.55 7.33
N PHE A 547 -34.74 19.40 7.07
CA PHE A 547 -33.93 18.33 7.66
C PHE A 547 -32.56 18.88 8.07
N ASN A 548 -32.41 19.21 9.36
CA ASN A 548 -31.11 19.57 9.95
C ASN A 548 -30.22 18.31 10.09
N PHE A 549 -29.87 17.73 8.93
CA PHE A 549 -29.25 16.41 8.80
C PHE A 549 -27.88 16.31 9.48
N CYS A 550 -27.15 17.42 9.56
CA CYS A 550 -25.88 17.52 10.30
C CYS A 550 -26.09 17.20 11.78
N LYS A 551 -26.88 18.02 12.47
CA LYS A 551 -27.17 17.90 13.91
C LYS A 551 -27.77 16.55 14.23
N TRP A 552 -28.81 16.16 13.51
CA TRP A 552 -29.48 14.87 13.76
C TRP A 552 -28.53 13.68 13.63
N LYS A 553 -27.68 13.67 12.60
CA LYS A 553 -26.79 12.54 12.34
C LYS A 553 -25.64 12.48 13.34
N LEU A 554 -24.96 13.60 13.60
CA LEU A 554 -23.88 13.67 14.60
C LEU A 554 -24.37 13.29 16.00
N GLN A 555 -25.48 13.88 16.44
CA GLN A 555 -26.03 13.56 17.76
C GLN A 555 -26.48 12.09 17.85
N LYS A 556 -27.02 11.53 16.76
CA LYS A 556 -27.39 10.11 16.72
C LYS A 556 -26.15 9.22 16.82
N ASP A 557 -25.10 9.50 16.06
CA ASP A 557 -23.88 8.68 16.05
C ASP A 557 -23.13 8.79 17.39
N TYR A 558 -23.09 9.98 18.01
CA TYR A 558 -22.57 10.17 19.37
C TYR A 558 -23.41 9.42 20.43
N ARG A 559 -24.74 9.52 20.38
CA ARG A 559 -25.62 8.77 21.31
C ARG A 559 -25.42 7.27 21.19
N ASN A 560 -25.27 6.76 19.97
CA ASN A 560 -24.98 5.34 19.77
C ASN A 560 -23.61 4.96 20.35
N TYR A 561 -22.61 5.84 20.20
CA TYR A 561 -21.29 5.66 20.79
C TYR A 561 -21.34 5.61 22.33
N ILE A 562 -21.93 6.62 22.98
CA ILE A 562 -22.06 6.69 24.44
C ILE A 562 -22.94 5.56 25.00
N LEU A 563 -23.97 5.14 24.27
CA LEU A 563 -24.77 3.98 24.67
C LEU A 563 -23.91 2.72 24.74
N GLU A 564 -23.07 2.46 23.75
CA GLU A 564 -22.14 1.31 23.78
C GLU A 564 -21.02 1.48 24.81
N VAL A 565 -20.60 2.71 25.16
CA VAL A 565 -19.65 2.96 26.27
C VAL A 565 -20.28 2.59 27.61
N ASN A 566 -21.53 3.00 27.84
CA ASN A 566 -22.19 2.87 29.14
C ASN A 566 -22.94 1.55 29.35
N HIS A 567 -23.20 0.78 28.29
CA HIS A 567 -23.98 -0.44 28.37
C HIS A 567 -23.26 -1.66 27.79
N ARG A 568 -23.43 -2.81 28.43
CA ARG A 568 -23.04 -4.13 27.94
C ARG A 568 -24.04 -4.65 26.91
N GLU A 569 -23.60 -5.63 26.12
CA GLU A 569 -24.52 -6.38 25.28
C GLU A 569 -25.62 -7.04 26.12
N ILE A 570 -26.85 -6.90 25.66
CA ILE A 570 -28.02 -7.45 26.32
C ILE A 570 -28.08 -8.96 26.08
N SER A 571 -27.96 -9.74 27.15
CA SER A 571 -28.18 -11.18 27.07
C SER A 571 -29.66 -11.52 26.94
N MET A 572 -29.94 -12.66 26.30
CA MET A 572 -31.32 -13.18 26.16
C MET A 572 -31.97 -13.46 27.54
N SER A 573 -31.17 -13.80 28.55
CA SER A 573 -31.67 -13.99 29.93
C SER A 573 -32.14 -12.67 30.54
N SER A 574 -31.35 -11.60 30.43
CA SER A 574 -31.72 -10.25 30.89
C SER A 574 -33.00 -9.76 30.21
N TYR A 575 -33.14 -10.01 28.90
CA TYR A 575 -34.37 -9.68 28.18
C TYR A 575 -35.59 -10.43 28.69
N LYS A 576 -35.47 -11.74 28.95
CA LYS A 576 -36.56 -12.56 29.51
C LYS A 576 -36.97 -12.08 30.90
N GLU A 577 -36.00 -11.71 31.73
CA GLU A 577 -36.22 -11.18 33.07
C GLU A 577 -37.00 -9.86 33.03
N CYS A 578 -36.52 -8.88 32.25
CA CYS A 578 -37.20 -7.60 32.09
C CYS A 578 -38.59 -7.76 31.44
N LYS A 579 -38.76 -8.68 30.48
CA LYS A 579 -40.07 -8.99 29.90
C LYS A 579 -41.05 -9.58 30.92
N LYS A 580 -40.58 -10.38 31.87
CA LYS A 580 -41.41 -10.93 32.97
C LYS A 580 -41.85 -9.82 33.94
N SER A 581 -40.94 -8.92 34.30
CA SER A 581 -41.23 -7.78 35.20
C SER A 581 -42.27 -6.81 34.62
N THR A 582 -42.36 -6.71 33.29
CA THR A 582 -43.26 -5.78 32.58
C THR A 582 -44.60 -6.40 32.17
N LYS A 583 -44.88 -7.65 32.56
CA LYS A 583 -46.08 -8.40 32.15
C LYS A 583 -47.39 -7.74 32.62
N TRP A 584 -47.36 -6.97 33.70
CA TRP A 584 -48.53 -6.34 34.33
C TRP A 584 -48.95 -5.00 33.71
N TYR A 585 -48.19 -4.46 32.75
CA TYR A 585 -48.55 -3.22 32.07
C TYR A 585 -49.46 -3.49 30.86
N TYR A 586 -50.69 -2.98 30.93
CA TYR A 586 -51.71 -3.18 29.89
C TYR A 586 -51.46 -2.40 28.59
N SER A 587 -50.85 -1.21 28.68
CA SER A 587 -50.53 -0.41 27.49
C SER A 587 -49.21 -0.87 26.86
N ALA A 588 -49.24 -1.19 25.57
CA ALA A 588 -48.04 -1.54 24.80
C ALA A 588 -46.94 -0.47 24.91
N LYS A 589 -47.30 0.82 24.95
CA LYS A 589 -46.37 1.94 25.10
C LYS A 589 -45.68 1.92 26.47
N LYS A 590 -46.46 1.77 27.56
CA LYS A 590 -45.91 1.67 28.92
C LYS A 590 -45.03 0.42 29.05
N LYS A 591 -45.51 -0.73 28.58
CA LYS A 591 -44.75 -1.98 28.59
C LYS A 591 -43.40 -1.84 27.89
N LYS A 592 -43.36 -1.24 26.71
CA LYS A 592 -42.11 -0.97 25.96
C LYS A 592 -41.18 -0.04 26.75
N MET A 593 -41.70 1.07 27.27
CA MET A 593 -40.91 2.02 28.06
C MET A 593 -40.30 1.38 29.31
N TYR A 594 -41.06 0.59 30.08
CA TYR A 594 -40.53 -0.12 31.24
C TYR A 594 -39.56 -1.22 30.87
N LEU A 595 -39.78 -1.90 29.73
CA LEU A 595 -38.88 -2.92 29.23
C LEU A 595 -37.52 -2.30 28.89
N GLU A 596 -37.52 -1.20 28.13
CA GLU A 596 -36.31 -0.44 27.79
C GLU A 596 -35.60 0.08 29.05
N ALA A 597 -36.34 0.65 30.01
CA ALA A 597 -35.76 1.12 31.27
C ALA A 597 -35.12 -0.01 32.09
N CYS A 598 -35.77 -1.18 32.17
CA CYS A 598 -35.20 -2.36 32.83
C CYS A 598 -33.95 -2.85 32.10
N MET A 599 -34.00 -2.95 30.77
CA MET A 599 -32.85 -3.39 29.98
C MET A 599 -31.66 -2.46 30.17
N ASN A 600 -31.89 -1.14 30.10
CA ASN A 600 -30.85 -0.14 30.31
C ASN A 600 -30.22 -0.26 31.70
N LYS A 601 -31.04 -0.50 32.74
CA LYS A 601 -30.54 -0.67 34.11
C LYS A 601 -29.68 -1.92 34.26
N LEU A 602 -30.08 -3.05 33.65
CA LEU A 602 -29.33 -4.31 33.75
C LEU A 602 -28.05 -4.31 32.92
N SER A 603 -28.04 -3.60 31.78
CA SER A 603 -26.85 -3.52 30.93
C SER A 603 -25.86 -2.45 31.34
N MET A 604 -26.23 -1.53 32.23
CA MET A 604 -25.37 -0.40 32.63
C MET A 604 -24.05 -0.90 33.25
N ARG A 605 -22.93 -0.39 32.73
CA ARG A 605 -21.59 -0.63 33.25
C ARG A 605 -21.35 0.21 34.50
N SER A 606 -20.41 -0.25 35.34
CA SER A 606 -19.88 0.61 36.40
C SER A 606 -19.10 1.78 35.78
N GLU A 607 -19.04 2.91 36.46
CA GLU A 607 -18.28 4.08 36.01
C GLU A 607 -16.80 3.75 35.75
N SER A 608 -16.18 2.96 36.64
CA SER A 608 -14.80 2.48 36.49
C SER A 608 -14.59 1.58 35.27
N GLU A 609 -15.61 0.83 34.86
CA GLU A 609 -15.56 -0.03 33.68
C GLU A 609 -15.76 0.80 32.41
N ALA A 610 -16.76 1.69 32.39
CA ALA A 610 -17.01 2.62 31.28
C ALA A 610 -15.77 3.48 30.96
N LEU A 611 -15.02 3.90 31.99
CA LEU A 611 -13.76 4.63 31.85
C LEU A 611 -12.72 3.95 30.97
N LYS A 612 -12.75 2.62 30.89
CA LYS A 612 -11.76 1.81 30.16
C LYS A 612 -12.24 1.36 28.79
N ILE A 613 -13.50 1.58 28.42
CA ILE A 613 -14.07 1.03 27.20
C ILE A 613 -14.09 2.04 26.06
N VAL A 614 -13.56 1.63 24.91
CA VAL A 614 -13.69 2.35 23.65
C VAL A 614 -14.32 1.45 22.57
N PRO A 615 -15.61 1.67 22.22
CA PRO A 615 -16.27 0.94 21.14
C PRO A 615 -15.77 1.46 19.78
N LEU A 616 -14.65 0.92 19.30
CA LEU A 616 -13.91 1.40 18.12
C LEU A 616 -14.77 1.56 16.86
N TRP A 617 -15.68 0.62 16.63
CA TRP A 617 -16.54 0.63 15.45
C TRP A 617 -17.57 1.78 15.49
N ARG A 618 -18.10 2.13 16.67
CA ARG A 618 -18.96 3.31 16.87
C ARG A 618 -18.18 4.60 16.83
N LEU A 619 -17.00 4.60 17.46
CA LEU A 619 -16.10 5.74 17.46
C LEU A 619 -15.76 6.15 16.02
N LYS A 620 -15.45 5.16 15.17
CA LYS A 620 -15.24 5.36 13.75
C LYS A 620 -16.44 6.00 13.05
N ASP A 621 -17.66 5.49 13.28
CA ASP A 621 -18.86 6.03 12.62
C ASP A 621 -19.12 7.49 13.05
N PHE A 622 -18.96 7.78 14.34
CA PHE A 622 -19.01 9.15 14.86
C PHE A 622 -17.93 10.04 14.25
N LEU A 623 -16.69 9.57 14.15
CA LEU A 623 -15.56 10.35 13.63
C LEU A 623 -15.65 10.62 12.13
N ASP A 624 -16.12 9.67 11.33
CA ASP A 624 -16.37 9.91 9.90
C ASP A 624 -17.42 11.02 9.73
N GLU A 625 -18.50 11.01 10.51
CA GLU A 625 -19.48 12.10 10.44
C GLU A 625 -18.92 13.42 10.99
N PHE A 626 -18.22 13.41 12.14
CA PHE A 626 -17.59 14.59 12.74
C PHE A 626 -16.67 15.28 11.74
N LEU A 627 -15.76 14.55 11.10
CA LEU A 627 -14.86 15.13 10.11
C LEU A 627 -15.56 15.60 8.85
N ASN A 628 -16.68 14.98 8.49
CA ASN A 628 -17.46 15.44 7.34
C ASN A 628 -18.16 16.78 7.61
N GLN A 629 -18.36 17.15 8.89
CA GLN A 629 -19.04 18.39 9.28
C GLN A 629 -18.10 19.45 9.86
N SER A 630 -17.01 19.04 10.50
CA SER A 630 -15.99 19.94 11.07
C SER A 630 -15.37 20.84 10.02
N ARG A 631 -14.99 22.05 10.44
CA ARG A 631 -14.57 23.16 9.56
C ARG A 631 -13.30 23.83 9.97
N ASP A 632 -12.91 23.68 11.22
CA ASP A 632 -11.71 24.27 11.74
C ASP A 632 -11.01 23.28 12.66
N LYS A 633 -9.77 23.62 13.01
CA LYS A 633 -8.99 22.87 13.99
C LYS A 633 -9.57 23.01 15.40
N ILE A 634 -10.32 24.08 15.68
CA ILE A 634 -10.89 24.36 17.00
C ILE A 634 -11.90 23.28 17.36
N ASP A 635 -12.70 22.82 16.41
CA ASP A 635 -13.60 21.67 16.56
C ASP A 635 -12.86 20.43 17.07
N VAL A 636 -11.65 20.17 16.56
CA VAL A 636 -10.85 19.01 16.96
C VAL A 636 -10.27 19.22 18.36
N PHE A 637 -9.73 20.41 18.64
CA PHE A 637 -9.17 20.75 19.94
C PHE A 637 -10.23 20.80 21.05
N SER A 638 -11.44 21.29 20.75
CA SER A 638 -12.55 21.33 21.70
C SER A 638 -13.05 19.92 21.98
N MET A 639 -13.22 19.10 20.93
CA MET A 639 -13.69 17.71 21.03
C MET A 639 -12.76 16.83 21.88
N PHE A 640 -11.45 16.89 21.64
CA PHE A 640 -10.49 15.98 22.27
C PHE A 640 -9.71 16.61 23.43
N GLY A 641 -9.84 17.92 23.64
CA GLY A 641 -9.12 18.69 24.65
C GLY A 641 -7.73 19.11 24.15
N LEU A 642 -7.37 20.38 24.41
CA LEU A 642 -6.15 21.01 23.90
C LEU A 642 -4.87 20.24 24.25
N ALA A 643 -4.79 19.67 25.46
CA ALA A 643 -3.61 18.94 25.94
C ALA A 643 -3.43 17.56 25.26
N ASN A 644 -4.47 17.04 24.61
CA ASN A 644 -4.49 15.69 24.04
C ASN A 644 -4.33 15.67 22.53
N VAL A 645 -4.20 16.84 21.89
CA VAL A 645 -4.15 16.97 20.43
C VAL A 645 -2.82 17.60 20.04
N HIS A 646 -2.12 16.94 19.13
CA HIS A 646 -0.97 17.49 18.43
C HIS A 646 -1.32 17.68 16.95
N SER A 647 -1.36 18.93 16.52
CA SER A 647 -1.58 19.28 15.12
C SER A 647 -0.25 19.63 14.47
N TYR A 648 0.03 19.06 13.31
CA TYR A 648 1.19 19.46 12.52
C TYR A 648 0.91 19.32 11.03
N GLY A 649 1.56 20.15 10.24
CA GLY A 649 1.25 20.22 8.83
C GLY A 649 2.14 21.17 8.05
N GLN A 650 1.75 21.40 6.80
CA GLN A 650 2.44 22.31 5.92
C GLN A 650 1.50 22.97 4.91
N ILE A 651 1.88 24.17 4.48
CA ILE A 651 1.36 24.84 3.29
C ILE A 651 2.47 24.92 2.26
N SER A 652 2.17 24.58 1.02
CA SER A 652 3.09 24.77 -0.10
C SER A 652 2.43 25.41 -1.32
N ALA A 653 3.19 26.24 -2.01
CA ALA A 653 2.79 26.94 -3.23
C ALA A 653 4.05 27.35 -4.03
N SER A 654 3.89 28.07 -5.14
CA SER A 654 5.00 28.62 -5.91
C SER A 654 4.98 30.15 -5.90
N ARG A 655 6.13 30.82 -5.88
CA ARG A 655 6.23 32.27 -6.15
C ARG A 655 6.04 32.58 -7.63
N GLU A 656 5.96 33.86 -7.95
CA GLU A 656 5.85 34.31 -9.34
C GLU A 656 6.95 33.80 -10.28
N ILE A 657 8.17 33.65 -9.75
CA ILE A 657 9.38 33.17 -10.45
C ILE A 657 9.43 31.62 -10.52
N GLY A 658 8.40 30.93 -10.00
CA GLY A 658 8.34 29.46 -9.98
C GLY A 658 9.07 28.81 -8.80
N LEU A 659 9.69 29.60 -7.92
CA LEU A 659 10.35 29.09 -6.71
C LEU A 659 9.32 28.52 -5.72
N PRO A 660 9.47 27.27 -5.27
CA PRO A 660 8.56 26.67 -4.31
C PRO A 660 8.68 27.35 -2.94
N ILE A 661 7.55 27.60 -2.28
CA ILE A 661 7.49 27.93 -0.86
C ILE A 661 6.90 26.73 -0.14
N ARG A 662 7.48 26.41 1.02
CA ARG A 662 6.89 25.52 2.01
C ARG A 662 6.95 26.21 3.37
N ALA A 663 5.85 26.16 4.10
CA ALA A 663 5.81 26.58 5.48
C ALA A 663 5.17 25.51 6.33
N MET A 664 5.90 25.09 7.36
CA MET A 664 5.49 24.07 8.28
C MET A 664 4.93 24.72 9.54
N PHE A 665 3.95 24.08 10.15
CA PHE A 665 3.39 24.50 11.43
C PHE A 665 3.19 23.29 12.34
N ARG A 666 3.21 23.54 13.64
CA ARG A 666 2.91 22.55 14.68
C ARG A 666 2.30 23.23 15.90
N GLU A 667 1.36 22.57 16.56
CA GLU A 667 0.65 23.01 17.76
C GLU A 667 0.38 21.80 18.67
N GLY A 668 0.49 21.97 19.98
CA GLY A 668 0.33 20.88 20.96
C GLY A 668 1.61 20.06 21.21
N GLN A 669 1.48 18.96 21.96
CA GLN A 669 2.61 18.09 22.35
C GLN A 669 2.64 16.80 21.53
N TRP A 670 3.78 16.45 20.93
CA TRP A 670 3.96 15.22 20.15
C TRP A 670 3.49 13.97 20.89
N GLN A 671 2.65 13.15 20.24
CA GLN A 671 2.02 11.97 20.84
C GLN A 671 2.75 10.65 20.52
N GLY A 672 3.90 10.71 19.86
CA GLY A 672 4.65 9.53 19.43
C GLY A 672 4.35 9.07 18.00
N PRO A 673 5.08 8.06 17.50
CA PRO A 673 5.00 7.59 16.11
C PRO A 673 3.81 6.64 15.82
N GLY A 674 2.94 6.40 16.79
CA GLY A 674 1.85 5.42 16.74
C GLY A 674 2.22 4.07 17.38
N VAL A 675 1.22 3.21 17.60
CA VAL A 675 1.38 1.96 18.36
C VAL A 675 2.28 0.98 17.62
N ILE A 676 2.06 0.83 16.31
CA ILE A 676 2.81 -0.15 15.50
C ILE A 676 4.27 0.25 15.40
N GLU A 677 4.54 1.53 15.10
CA GLU A 677 5.91 2.01 14.91
C GLU A 677 6.67 2.08 16.25
N ALA A 678 6.00 2.48 17.34
CA ALA A 678 6.59 2.39 18.67
C ALA A 678 6.98 0.94 19.02
N ALA A 679 6.12 -0.02 18.68
CA ALA A 679 6.43 -1.44 18.85
C ALA A 679 7.63 -1.87 17.98
N ARG A 680 7.70 -1.44 16.71
CA ARG A 680 8.85 -1.71 15.83
C ARG A 680 10.17 -1.20 16.40
N VAL A 681 10.18 0.06 16.83
CA VAL A 681 11.36 0.72 17.40
C VAL A 681 11.77 0.01 18.69
N SER A 682 10.82 -0.28 19.60
CA SER A 682 11.10 -1.00 20.84
C SER A 682 11.63 -2.42 20.60
N ASN A 683 11.16 -3.07 19.54
CA ASN A 683 11.58 -4.39 19.13
C ASN A 683 12.86 -4.36 18.29
N GLN A 684 13.52 -3.21 18.10
CA GLN A 684 14.68 -3.05 17.21
C GLN A 684 14.46 -3.71 15.85
N GLN A 685 13.22 -3.68 15.33
CA GLN A 685 12.91 -4.26 14.04
C GLN A 685 13.71 -3.49 13.00
N ARG A 686 14.67 -4.20 12.38
CA ARG A 686 15.61 -3.63 11.43
C ARG A 686 14.80 -3.04 10.27
N LEU A 687 15.01 -1.76 9.98
CA LEU A 687 14.67 -1.23 8.67
C LEU A 687 15.59 -1.94 7.66
N PRO A 688 15.10 -2.29 6.45
CA PRO A 688 15.98 -2.80 5.41
C PRO A 688 17.12 -1.79 5.22
N ALA A 689 18.33 -2.30 4.96
CA ALA A 689 19.47 -1.44 4.62
C ALA A 689 19.02 -0.44 3.55
N SER A 690 19.16 0.85 3.85
CA SER A 690 18.66 1.92 2.99
C SER A 690 19.28 1.79 1.59
N LYS A 691 18.41 1.89 0.57
CA LYS A 691 18.80 1.96 -0.84
C LYS A 691 19.59 3.22 -1.18
#